data_AF-A0A848XUM5-F1
#
_entry.id   AF-A0A848XUM5-F1
#
_cell.length_a   1.000
_cell.length_b   1.000
_cell.length_c   1.000
_cell.angle_alpha   90.00
_cell.angle_beta   90.00
_cell.angle_gamma   90.00
#
_symmetry.space_group_name_H-M   'P 1'
#
loop_
_entity.id
_entity.type
_entity.pdbx_description
1 polymer ?
#
loop_
_entity_poly.entity_id
_entity_poly.type
_entity_poly.pdbx_seq_one_letter_code
_entity_poly.pdbx_strand_id
1 'polypeptide(L)'
;MRSSLAFALLLAGVMFVSPRTAAQTTFIVTTTNDSGTGSLRQAILDANANSGTDEIHFDIPGGGPHPIQPEDLLPTVTEAVTIDGLTQPGADCTSWPPTLLIELDGSMAGFGDEGLDLQASGIIIRGLVINRFQNSAVQIRDGDGITFECNFIGTDVTGTVARGDGSASHGINIIAGNGHVVGGPEISARNLISGNAGNGINAFSVFSPVMGLVIQGNFIGTDVTGQLALGNEDSGVNLGGDGTHTIGGTDHDSGVCNRACNLISGNGERGINVFGSAETNNTILGNFVGTDLDGTEALGNTEDGIRLRSSANRVGGSASGAGNLISGNAGPGIRILGAEATDNAIQGNLIGTDATGTQPLGNDADGVFLEDVTGNTVGGTEPGAGNVIAASGDDGIDFAGADENVVQGNWIGTDATGTMDLGNGDAGLNIFNSSDNVFGGAEPGAGNVVAFNQNAGLDPAGLRIAGTSEGNGILRNAFYGNVGTGIDLAGDGPTANDPGDGDTGPNNLQNYPELASATGDDASTLTIAYTVPSATANSVYPLTVEFFLADADEEEGMTFIGSDTYEAADAEQQATVAFTPLGAVGDGTMLVATATDAEGNTSEFSDPIEVMGSTVTVEPGAEQPLRFTLSLPSPNPFSETTALAVSMPARAWVTVAVYDALGRRVAALHDGSLTAGTHSLRFEAEGLPGGVYLVRATSADAAQTQRVTLLR
;
A
#
# COMPACT_ATOMS: atom_id res chain seq x y z
N MET A 1 -41.00 53.81 -8.17
CA MET A 1 -40.43 55.17 -8.29
C MET A 1 -38.92 55.04 -8.11
N ARG A 2 -38.18 55.68 -9.01
CA ARG A 2 -36.72 55.72 -9.04
C ARG A 2 -36.19 56.66 -7.95
N SER A 3 -35.02 56.38 -7.39
CA SER A 3 -34.07 57.43 -6.98
C SER A 3 -32.64 56.92 -7.11
N SER A 4 -31.97 57.44 -8.13
CA SER A 4 -30.52 57.38 -8.34
C SER A 4 -29.80 58.31 -7.37
N LEU A 5 -28.59 57.97 -6.95
CA LEU A 5 -27.54 58.97 -6.70
C LEU A 5 -26.18 58.40 -7.14
N ALA A 6 -25.45 59.23 -7.88
CA ALA A 6 -24.26 58.92 -8.65
C ALA A 6 -23.00 58.77 -7.78
N PHE A 7 -22.06 57.92 -8.21
CA PHE A 7 -20.67 57.98 -7.80
C PHE A 7 -19.79 58.29 -9.02
N ALA A 8 -19.00 59.34 -8.90
CA ALA A 8 -18.13 59.88 -9.93
C ALA A 8 -16.91 58.96 -10.15
N LEU A 9 -16.62 58.69 -11.43
CA LEU A 9 -15.44 57.97 -11.88
C LEU A 9 -14.22 58.90 -11.78
N LEU A 10 -13.28 58.61 -10.88
CA LEU A 10 -11.95 59.21 -10.90
C LEU A 10 -11.04 58.29 -11.74
N LEU A 11 -10.74 58.69 -12.98
CA LEU A 11 -9.76 58.00 -13.82
C LEU A 11 -8.36 58.29 -13.27
N ALA A 12 -7.80 57.36 -12.49
CA ALA A 12 -6.36 57.26 -12.28
C ALA A 12 -5.81 56.28 -13.32
N GLY A 13 -5.09 56.80 -14.32
CA GLY A 13 -4.40 55.98 -15.31
C GLY A 13 -3.25 55.22 -14.64
N VAL A 14 -3.51 53.97 -14.24
CA VAL A 14 -2.45 52.99 -14.00
C VAL A 14 -2.13 52.38 -15.36
N MET A 15 -0.96 52.68 -15.91
CA MET A 15 -0.40 51.90 -17.01
C MET A 15 -0.23 50.47 -16.49
N PHE A 16 -1.06 49.55 -16.97
CA PHE A 16 -0.72 48.12 -16.96
C PHE A 16 0.47 47.95 -17.91
N VAL A 17 1.68 47.90 -17.35
CA VAL A 17 2.79 47.23 -18.02
C VAL A 17 2.49 45.75 -17.84
N SER A 18 1.92 45.10 -18.86
CA SER A 18 1.95 43.63 -18.91
C SER A 18 3.40 43.19 -18.72
N PRO A 19 3.72 42.28 -17.79
CA PRO A 19 5.06 41.73 -17.74
C PRO A 19 5.33 41.15 -19.13
N ARG A 20 6.35 41.67 -19.80
CA ARG A 20 6.88 41.00 -20.98
C ARG A 20 7.42 39.68 -20.46
N THR A 21 6.80 38.57 -20.84
CA THR A 21 7.48 37.27 -20.81
C THR A 21 8.80 37.47 -21.55
N ALA A 22 9.92 37.26 -20.86
CA ALA A 22 11.22 37.24 -21.51
C ALA A 22 11.19 36.15 -22.60
N ALA A 23 11.84 36.41 -23.73
CA ALA A 23 11.82 35.49 -24.86
C ALA A 23 12.67 34.26 -24.54
N GLN A 24 12.09 33.08 -24.65
CA GLN A 24 12.80 31.79 -24.59
C GLN A 24 13.93 31.78 -25.62
N THR A 25 15.16 31.50 -25.17
CA THR A 25 16.34 31.37 -26.02
C THR A 25 16.84 29.93 -26.03
N THR A 26 17.19 29.43 -27.22
CA THR A 26 17.76 28.08 -27.38
C THR A 26 19.27 28.15 -27.57
N PHE A 27 20.03 27.46 -26.71
CA PHE A 27 21.47 27.26 -26.82
C PHE A 27 21.75 25.84 -27.32
N ILE A 28 22.65 25.68 -28.30
CA ILE A 28 22.88 24.38 -28.95
C ILE A 28 24.28 23.85 -28.61
N VAL A 29 24.31 22.67 -28.00
CA VAL A 29 25.50 21.86 -27.78
C VAL A 29 25.82 21.07 -29.05
N THR A 30 27.03 21.23 -29.56
CA THR A 30 27.47 20.66 -30.86
C THR A 30 28.77 19.86 -30.75
N THR A 31 29.35 19.76 -29.56
CA THR A 31 30.59 19.03 -29.30
C THR A 31 30.59 18.40 -27.91
N THR A 32 31.34 17.31 -27.74
CA THR A 32 31.58 16.64 -26.47
C THR A 32 32.75 17.20 -25.67
N ASN A 33 33.41 18.25 -26.18
CA ASN A 33 34.49 18.92 -25.45
C ASN A 33 33.95 19.51 -24.12
N ASP A 34 34.75 19.42 -23.05
CA ASP A 34 34.41 19.99 -21.74
C ASP A 34 34.09 21.49 -21.79
N SER A 35 34.83 22.26 -22.60
CA SER A 35 34.71 23.73 -22.64
C SER A 35 34.83 24.32 -24.04
N GLY A 36 34.50 25.61 -24.14
CA GLY A 36 34.52 26.39 -25.38
C GLY A 36 33.19 26.39 -26.12
N THR A 37 33.12 27.15 -27.22
CA THR A 37 31.89 27.31 -28.00
C THR A 37 31.30 25.96 -28.44
N GLY A 38 30.01 25.77 -28.18
CA GLY A 38 29.28 24.55 -28.52
C GLY A 38 29.40 23.42 -27.49
N SER A 39 30.13 23.61 -26.39
CA SER A 39 30.13 22.68 -25.24
C SER A 39 28.90 22.88 -24.35
N LEU A 40 28.54 21.85 -23.59
CA LEU A 40 27.48 21.94 -22.56
C LEU A 40 27.83 22.99 -21.49
N ARG A 41 29.08 23.02 -21.02
CA ARG A 41 29.55 24.03 -20.06
C ARG A 41 29.28 25.45 -20.55
N GLN A 42 29.59 25.75 -21.81
CA GLN A 42 29.32 27.07 -22.37
C GLN A 42 27.82 27.34 -22.51
N ALA A 43 27.02 26.35 -22.90
CA ALA A 43 25.57 26.49 -23.00
C ALA A 43 24.92 26.82 -21.63
N ILE A 44 25.37 26.18 -20.54
CA ILE A 44 24.91 26.49 -19.18
C ILE A 44 25.31 27.92 -18.78
N LEU A 45 26.55 28.34 -19.07
CA LEU A 45 26.98 29.72 -18.79
C LEU A 45 26.15 30.76 -19.56
N ASP A 46 25.83 30.46 -20.82
CA ASP A 46 25.05 31.36 -21.67
C ASP A 46 23.59 31.43 -21.20
N ALA A 47 23.00 30.30 -20.77
CA ALA A 47 21.67 30.25 -20.15
C ALA A 47 21.61 31.00 -18.82
N ASN A 48 22.59 30.80 -17.93
CA ASN A 48 22.69 31.57 -16.68
C ASN A 48 22.82 33.09 -16.88
N ALA A 49 23.38 33.51 -18.02
CA ALA A 49 23.52 34.92 -18.36
C ALA A 49 22.27 35.52 -19.04
N ASN A 50 21.26 34.70 -19.32
CA ASN A 50 20.05 35.08 -20.02
C ASN A 50 18.82 34.88 -19.11
N SER A 51 18.02 35.94 -18.98
CA SER A 51 16.81 35.89 -18.19
C SER A 51 15.67 35.30 -19.00
N GLY A 52 15.02 34.26 -18.50
CA GLY A 52 13.89 33.64 -19.19
C GLY A 52 13.75 32.17 -18.85
N THR A 53 12.88 31.49 -19.58
CA THR A 53 12.81 30.02 -19.59
C THR A 53 13.56 29.55 -20.83
N ASP A 54 14.86 29.35 -20.70
CA ASP A 54 15.73 28.98 -21.82
C ASP A 54 15.72 27.48 -22.09
N GLU A 55 16.26 27.09 -23.24
CA GLU A 55 16.43 25.69 -23.65
C GLU A 55 17.89 25.42 -24.02
N ILE A 56 18.41 24.28 -23.57
CA ILE A 56 19.68 23.72 -24.02
C ILE A 56 19.37 22.48 -24.85
N HIS A 57 19.67 22.57 -26.15
CA HIS A 57 19.49 21.50 -27.13
C HIS A 57 20.83 20.86 -27.49
N PHE A 58 20.80 19.62 -27.96
CA PHE A 58 21.95 18.86 -28.42
C PHE A 58 21.80 18.55 -29.92
N ASP A 59 22.85 18.83 -30.69
CA ASP A 59 23.00 18.48 -32.11
C ASP A 59 24.46 18.13 -32.37
N ILE A 60 24.97 17.14 -31.62
CA ILE A 60 26.36 16.70 -31.69
C ILE A 60 26.51 15.81 -32.95
N PRO A 61 27.44 16.12 -33.87
CA PRO A 61 27.62 15.31 -35.07
C PRO A 61 28.11 13.89 -34.76
N GLY A 62 27.50 12.90 -35.39
CA GLY A 62 27.87 11.50 -35.25
C GLY A 62 26.63 10.61 -35.14
N GLY A 63 26.83 9.33 -34.88
CA GLY A 63 25.75 8.42 -34.53
C GLY A 63 26.14 7.60 -33.30
N GLY A 64 25.14 7.11 -32.58
CA GLY A 64 25.33 6.44 -31.29
C GLY A 64 25.51 7.43 -30.13
N PRO A 65 25.86 6.94 -28.93
CA PRO A 65 26.02 7.77 -27.75
C PRO A 65 27.17 8.79 -27.87
N HIS A 66 26.95 9.95 -27.28
CA HIS A 66 27.86 11.09 -27.22
C HIS A 66 28.25 11.37 -25.76
N PRO A 67 29.30 10.71 -25.24
CA PRO A 67 29.78 10.96 -23.89
C PRO A 67 30.43 12.34 -23.81
N ILE A 68 29.94 13.17 -22.90
CA ILE A 68 30.53 14.44 -22.47
C ILE A 68 31.23 14.14 -21.15
N GLN A 69 32.54 14.37 -21.10
CA GLN A 69 33.35 14.11 -19.91
C GLN A 69 33.83 15.44 -19.32
N PRO A 70 33.09 16.02 -18.34
CA PRO A 70 33.55 17.22 -17.65
C PRO A 70 34.91 16.98 -16.98
N GLU A 71 35.81 17.95 -17.08
CA GLU A 71 37.13 17.89 -16.42
C GLU A 71 37.12 18.54 -15.02
N ASP A 72 36.02 19.20 -14.67
CA ASP A 72 35.74 19.91 -13.40
C ASP A 72 34.21 20.09 -13.28
N LEU A 73 33.70 20.52 -12.12
CA LEU A 73 32.29 20.87 -11.88
C LEU A 73 31.68 21.63 -13.06
N LEU A 74 30.57 21.13 -13.61
CA LEU A 74 29.76 21.94 -14.51
C LEU A 74 29.27 23.20 -13.77
N PRO A 75 29.09 24.33 -14.48
CA PRO A 75 28.61 25.55 -13.83
C PRO A 75 27.25 25.28 -13.15
N THR A 76 27.07 25.76 -11.92
CA THR A 76 25.76 25.76 -11.24
C THR A 76 24.71 26.39 -12.14
N VAL A 77 23.54 25.77 -12.25
CA VAL A 77 22.39 26.28 -13.00
C VAL A 77 21.64 27.29 -12.12
N THR A 78 21.68 28.57 -12.49
CA THR A 78 21.17 29.69 -11.69
C THR A 78 19.98 30.43 -12.33
N GLU A 79 19.54 30.00 -13.51
CA GLU A 79 18.35 30.51 -14.19
C GLU A 79 17.45 29.35 -14.66
N ALA A 80 16.18 29.63 -14.89
CA ALA A 80 15.22 28.62 -15.35
C ALA A 80 15.60 28.12 -16.75
N VAL A 81 15.87 26.82 -16.88
CA VAL A 81 16.31 26.22 -18.14
C VAL A 81 15.78 24.80 -18.29
N THR A 82 15.43 24.43 -19.52
CA THR A 82 15.22 23.03 -19.91
C THR A 82 16.51 22.50 -20.55
N ILE A 83 17.12 21.48 -19.96
CA ILE A 83 18.24 20.74 -20.56
C ILE A 83 17.67 19.48 -21.21
N ASP A 84 17.53 19.49 -22.54
CA ASP A 84 16.80 18.46 -23.28
C ASP A 84 17.71 17.60 -24.17
N GLY A 85 18.19 16.48 -23.62
CA GLY A 85 18.93 15.46 -24.36
C GLY A 85 18.14 14.77 -25.47
N LEU A 86 16.79 14.81 -25.44
CA LEU A 86 15.95 14.23 -26.50
C LEU A 86 15.99 15.02 -27.80
N THR A 87 16.58 16.21 -27.79
CA THR A 87 16.81 17.01 -29.01
C THR A 87 17.94 16.45 -29.87
N GLN A 88 18.82 15.62 -29.31
CA GLN A 88 19.88 14.94 -30.06
C GLN A 88 19.26 14.03 -31.14
N PRO A 89 19.63 14.18 -32.42
CA PRO A 89 19.12 13.33 -33.49
C PRO A 89 19.27 11.83 -33.21
N GLY A 90 18.13 11.13 -33.13
CA GLY A 90 18.06 9.69 -32.87
C GLY A 90 17.69 9.32 -31.42
N ALA A 91 17.63 10.29 -30.51
CA ALA A 91 17.08 10.07 -29.18
C ALA A 91 15.55 9.93 -29.24
N ASP A 92 14.99 9.07 -28.38
CA ASP A 92 13.54 8.81 -28.31
C ASP A 92 13.15 8.33 -26.91
N CYS A 93 12.05 8.88 -26.39
CA CYS A 93 11.45 8.46 -25.13
C CYS A 93 9.95 8.17 -25.25
N THR A 94 9.45 7.97 -26.47
CA THR A 94 8.04 7.61 -26.69
C THR A 94 7.77 6.12 -26.44
N SER A 95 8.82 5.33 -26.18
CA SER A 95 8.75 3.91 -25.81
C SER A 95 9.82 3.57 -24.77
N TRP A 96 9.64 2.44 -24.07
CA TRP A 96 10.57 1.94 -23.06
C TRP A 96 11.09 0.55 -23.46
N PRO A 97 12.41 0.29 -23.41
CA PRO A 97 13.50 1.21 -23.07
C PRO A 97 13.64 2.41 -24.03
N PRO A 98 14.00 3.62 -23.53
CA PRO A 98 14.25 4.77 -24.36
C PRO A 98 15.59 4.65 -25.10
N THR A 99 15.75 5.42 -26.16
CA THR A 99 17.05 5.65 -26.79
C THR A 99 17.61 6.97 -26.28
N LEU A 100 18.55 6.91 -25.33
CA LEU A 100 19.26 8.09 -24.83
C LEU A 100 20.66 8.16 -25.44
N LEU A 101 21.03 9.34 -25.94
CA LEU A 101 22.28 9.53 -26.70
C LEU A 101 23.27 10.49 -26.04
N ILE A 102 22.87 11.23 -25.01
CA ILE A 102 23.75 12.15 -24.30
C ILE A 102 24.11 11.54 -22.95
N GLU A 103 25.39 11.24 -22.75
CA GLU A 103 25.93 10.73 -21.49
C GLU A 103 26.82 11.79 -20.85
N LEU A 104 26.47 12.24 -19.64
CA LEU A 104 27.33 13.01 -18.76
C LEU A 104 28.14 12.01 -17.92
N ASP A 105 29.39 11.81 -18.32
CA ASP A 105 30.32 10.86 -17.72
C ASP A 105 31.29 11.60 -16.79
N GLY A 106 31.04 11.49 -15.49
CA GLY A 106 31.82 12.13 -14.43
C GLY A 106 33.18 11.49 -14.14
N SER A 107 33.62 10.46 -14.89
CA SER A 107 34.88 9.75 -14.61
C SER A 107 36.15 10.59 -14.70
N MET A 108 36.07 11.77 -15.32
CA MET A 108 37.16 12.75 -15.42
C MET A 108 36.96 13.98 -14.53
N ALA A 109 35.81 14.09 -13.84
CA ALA A 109 35.53 15.19 -12.92
C ALA A 109 36.38 15.07 -11.64
N GLY A 110 36.61 16.20 -10.99
CA GLY A 110 37.40 16.30 -9.76
C GLY A 110 36.74 15.65 -8.54
N PHE A 111 37.49 15.57 -7.45
CA PHE A 111 36.96 15.10 -6.16
C PHE A 111 35.95 16.11 -5.59
N GLY A 112 34.74 15.63 -5.28
CA GLY A 112 33.66 16.43 -4.69
C GLY A 112 32.67 17.01 -5.69
N ASP A 113 32.85 16.71 -6.98
CA ASP A 113 32.05 17.28 -8.05
C ASP A 113 30.71 16.54 -8.19
N GLU A 114 29.60 17.29 -8.13
CA GLU A 114 28.28 16.83 -8.54
C GLU A 114 28.14 16.89 -10.07
N GLY A 115 27.25 16.08 -10.64
CA GLY A 115 27.00 16.12 -12.10
C GLY A 115 26.32 17.40 -12.54
N LEU A 116 25.18 17.70 -11.93
CA LEU A 116 24.45 18.97 -12.11
C LEU A 116 24.10 19.57 -10.75
N ASP A 117 24.49 20.83 -10.52
CA ASP A 117 24.14 21.61 -9.34
C ASP A 117 23.05 22.64 -9.71
N LEU A 118 21.87 22.51 -9.11
CA LEU A 118 20.66 23.25 -9.47
C LEU A 118 20.27 24.23 -8.36
N GLN A 119 20.13 25.51 -8.71
CA GLN A 119 19.84 26.62 -7.77
C GLN A 119 18.77 27.60 -8.29
N ALA A 120 17.97 27.19 -9.27
CA ALA A 120 16.88 28.00 -9.81
C ALA A 120 15.58 27.22 -9.95
N SER A 121 14.46 27.94 -9.92
CA SER A 121 13.13 27.35 -10.05
C SER A 121 12.80 27.00 -11.51
N GLY A 122 11.95 26.00 -11.71
CA GLY A 122 11.41 25.64 -13.02
C GLY A 122 12.43 25.03 -13.99
N ILE A 123 13.51 24.43 -13.47
CA ILE A 123 14.46 23.67 -14.27
C ILE A 123 13.84 22.34 -14.70
N ILE A 124 14.05 21.94 -15.95
CA ILE A 124 13.64 20.63 -16.47
C ILE A 124 14.88 19.91 -16.98
N ILE A 125 15.14 18.71 -16.48
CA ILE A 125 16.24 17.84 -16.92
C ILE A 125 15.64 16.61 -17.59
N ARG A 126 15.96 16.39 -18.87
CA ARG A 126 15.41 15.24 -19.59
C ARG A 126 16.29 14.65 -20.67
N GLY A 127 16.13 13.35 -20.90
CA GLY A 127 16.80 12.63 -21.99
C GLY A 127 18.31 12.45 -21.79
N LEU A 128 18.79 12.51 -20.55
CA LEU A 128 20.21 12.40 -20.22
C LEU A 128 20.53 11.07 -19.53
N VAL A 129 21.74 10.59 -19.77
CA VAL A 129 22.40 9.58 -18.93
C VAL A 129 23.41 10.33 -18.06
N ILE A 130 23.35 10.20 -16.73
CA ILE A 130 24.23 10.90 -15.79
C ILE A 130 24.85 9.88 -14.85
N ASN A 131 26.17 9.78 -14.83
CA ASN A 131 26.84 8.72 -14.10
C ASN A 131 28.32 9.04 -13.77
N ARG A 132 28.92 8.20 -12.90
CA ARG A 132 30.34 8.22 -12.52
C ARG A 132 30.84 9.53 -11.91
N PHE A 133 29.97 10.39 -11.39
CA PHE A 133 30.40 11.55 -10.61
C PHE A 133 30.90 11.13 -9.24
N GLN A 134 31.78 11.88 -8.60
CA GLN A 134 32.31 11.47 -7.28
C GLN A 134 31.33 11.79 -6.14
N ASN A 135 30.46 12.77 -6.34
CA ASN A 135 29.31 13.07 -5.50
C ASN A 135 28.01 12.79 -6.28
N SER A 136 26.86 13.25 -5.81
CA SER A 136 25.55 12.95 -6.41
C SER A 136 25.49 13.34 -7.89
N ALA A 137 24.92 12.49 -8.75
CA ALA A 137 24.69 12.81 -10.17
C ALA A 137 23.92 14.14 -10.33
N VAL A 138 22.93 14.39 -9.47
CA VAL A 138 22.24 15.68 -9.41
C VAL A 138 22.07 16.16 -7.97
N GLN A 139 22.30 17.46 -7.77
CA GLN A 139 22.10 18.16 -6.50
C GLN A 139 21.15 19.34 -6.69
N ILE A 140 20.09 19.41 -5.89
CA ILE A 140 19.20 20.56 -5.78
C ILE A 140 19.51 21.29 -4.49
N ARG A 141 20.08 22.49 -4.58
CA ARG A 141 20.42 23.33 -3.41
C ARG A 141 19.42 24.45 -3.15
N ASP A 142 18.68 24.86 -4.17
CA ASP A 142 17.64 25.89 -4.09
C ASP A 142 16.70 25.80 -5.31
N GLY A 143 15.62 26.57 -5.30
CA GLY A 143 14.64 26.67 -6.37
C GLY A 143 13.46 25.71 -6.17
N ASP A 144 12.32 26.06 -6.76
CA ASP A 144 11.06 25.30 -6.69
C ASP A 144 10.71 24.69 -8.06
N GLY A 145 9.96 23.60 -8.08
CA GLY A 145 9.36 23.09 -9.32
C GLY A 145 10.34 22.49 -10.32
N ILE A 146 11.46 21.93 -9.84
CA ILE A 146 12.43 21.22 -10.70
C ILE A 146 11.88 19.85 -11.09
N THR A 147 11.98 19.52 -12.38
CA THR A 147 11.39 18.31 -12.98
C THR A 147 12.45 17.43 -13.65
N PHE A 148 12.39 16.11 -13.43
CA PHE A 148 13.24 15.10 -14.06
C PHE A 148 12.39 14.13 -14.88
N GLU A 149 12.66 14.03 -16.18
CA GLU A 149 11.91 13.15 -17.10
C GLU A 149 12.85 12.35 -18.01
N CYS A 150 12.61 11.05 -18.18
CA CYS A 150 13.36 10.23 -19.14
C CYS A 150 14.88 10.28 -19.00
N ASN A 151 15.38 10.21 -17.76
CA ASN A 151 16.82 10.16 -17.49
C ASN A 151 17.23 8.78 -17.01
N PHE A 152 18.46 8.39 -17.33
CA PHE A 152 19.16 7.29 -16.68
C PHE A 152 20.21 7.85 -15.73
N ILE A 153 20.11 7.53 -14.44
CA ILE A 153 20.99 8.06 -13.40
C ILE A 153 21.66 6.87 -12.69
N GLY A 154 22.99 6.85 -12.71
CA GLY A 154 23.81 5.80 -12.10
C GLY A 154 24.03 4.55 -12.96
N THR A 155 23.54 4.54 -14.21
CA THR A 155 23.73 3.44 -15.17
C THR A 155 24.43 3.91 -16.45
N ASP A 156 24.89 2.96 -17.26
CA ASP A 156 25.32 3.29 -18.63
C ASP A 156 24.13 3.56 -19.56
N VAL A 157 24.41 3.97 -20.79
CA VAL A 157 23.39 4.30 -21.80
C VAL A 157 22.45 3.15 -22.18
N THR A 158 22.77 1.92 -21.80
CA THR A 158 21.89 0.77 -22.02
C THR A 158 20.90 0.58 -20.87
N GLY A 159 21.18 1.17 -19.71
CA GLY A 159 20.41 0.96 -18.48
C GLY A 159 20.56 -0.44 -17.87
N THR A 160 21.54 -1.23 -18.33
CA THR A 160 21.76 -2.61 -17.86
C THR A 160 23.04 -2.79 -17.06
N VAL A 161 23.91 -1.77 -17.01
CA VAL A 161 25.15 -1.83 -16.27
C VAL A 161 25.26 -0.65 -15.32
N ALA A 162 25.48 -0.96 -14.04
CA ALA A 162 25.74 0.05 -13.03
C ALA A 162 27.04 0.81 -13.35
N ARG A 163 26.94 2.13 -13.25
CA ARG A 163 28.00 3.13 -13.41
C ARG A 163 27.87 4.17 -12.31
N GLY A 164 27.60 3.69 -11.10
CA GLY A 164 27.34 4.53 -9.94
C GLY A 164 28.35 5.64 -9.72
N ASP A 165 27.85 6.66 -9.05
CA ASP A 165 28.64 7.77 -8.56
C ASP A 165 29.52 7.32 -7.35
N GLY A 166 30.43 8.16 -6.87
CA GLY A 166 31.45 7.84 -5.86
C GLY A 166 30.88 7.50 -4.47
N SER A 167 31.72 7.05 -3.53
CA SER A 167 31.26 6.56 -2.22
C SER A 167 30.35 7.57 -1.47
N ALA A 168 29.14 7.13 -1.09
CA ALA A 168 28.09 7.91 -0.40
C ALA A 168 27.37 8.99 -1.23
N SER A 169 27.36 8.85 -2.55
CA SER A 169 26.64 9.74 -3.48
C SER A 169 25.24 9.20 -3.83
N HIS A 170 24.27 10.11 -3.97
CA HIS A 170 22.90 9.75 -4.33
C HIS A 170 22.68 9.96 -5.83
N GLY A 171 21.72 9.26 -6.44
CA GLY A 171 21.33 9.57 -7.82
C GLY A 171 20.80 11.00 -7.94
N ILE A 172 19.76 11.31 -7.15
CA ILE A 172 19.22 12.67 -7.02
C ILE A 172 19.23 13.06 -5.55
N ASN A 173 19.94 14.14 -5.20
CA ASN A 173 19.98 14.70 -3.86
C ASN A 173 19.24 16.04 -3.78
N ILE A 174 18.21 16.11 -2.94
CA ILE A 174 17.31 17.25 -2.78
C ILE A 174 17.46 17.77 -1.34
N ILE A 175 18.02 18.97 -1.19
CA ILE A 175 18.29 19.56 0.14
C ILE A 175 17.54 20.88 0.40
N ALA A 176 16.77 21.36 -0.58
CA ALA A 176 15.91 22.54 -0.47
C ALA A 176 14.87 22.55 -1.60
N GLY A 177 13.92 23.49 -1.51
CA GLY A 177 12.93 23.74 -2.55
C GLY A 177 11.63 22.96 -2.38
N ASN A 178 10.61 23.36 -3.14
CA ASN A 178 9.27 22.79 -3.08
C ASN A 178 8.75 22.38 -4.46
N GLY A 179 7.82 21.43 -4.48
CA GLY A 179 7.06 21.07 -5.68
C GLY A 179 7.89 20.40 -6.76
N HIS A 180 9.00 19.76 -6.40
CA HIS A 180 9.83 19.00 -7.33
C HIS A 180 9.10 17.76 -7.86
N VAL A 181 9.45 17.35 -9.08
CA VAL A 181 8.86 16.17 -9.73
C VAL A 181 9.97 15.28 -10.26
N VAL A 182 9.97 14.01 -9.86
CA VAL A 182 10.83 12.97 -10.41
C VAL A 182 9.94 11.97 -11.13
N GLY A 183 9.95 12.04 -12.45
CA GLY A 183 9.16 11.19 -13.34
C GLY A 183 7.77 11.73 -13.62
N GLY A 184 6.81 10.83 -13.83
CA GLY A 184 5.43 11.13 -14.17
C GLY A 184 4.67 9.88 -14.61
N PRO A 185 3.33 9.97 -14.78
CA PRO A 185 2.50 8.82 -15.13
C PRO A 185 2.70 8.31 -16.56
N GLU A 186 3.27 9.15 -17.43
CA GLU A 186 3.53 8.80 -18.83
C GLU A 186 4.89 8.11 -18.99
N ILE A 187 4.98 7.16 -19.91
CA ILE A 187 6.23 6.42 -20.18
C ILE A 187 7.40 7.35 -20.57
N SER A 188 7.09 8.49 -21.21
CA SER A 188 8.06 9.49 -21.61
C SER A 188 8.60 10.34 -20.46
N ALA A 189 8.04 10.21 -19.26
CA ALA A 189 8.53 10.86 -18.06
C ALA A 189 9.39 9.91 -17.19
N ARG A 190 9.27 8.59 -17.36
CA ARG A 190 9.95 7.58 -16.53
C ARG A 190 11.46 7.79 -16.46
N ASN A 191 12.02 7.84 -15.25
CA ASN A 191 13.46 7.77 -15.04
C ASN A 191 13.88 6.34 -14.65
N LEU A 192 15.14 6.00 -14.94
CA LEU A 192 15.85 4.86 -14.38
C LEU A 192 16.90 5.39 -13.39
N ILE A 193 16.81 5.03 -12.10
CA ILE A 193 17.68 5.54 -11.03
C ILE A 193 18.26 4.36 -10.26
N SER A 194 19.41 3.88 -10.71
CA SER A 194 19.93 2.56 -10.35
C SER A 194 21.45 2.55 -10.30
N GLY A 195 22.04 1.65 -9.52
CA GLY A 195 23.49 1.47 -9.46
C GLY A 195 24.25 2.59 -8.75
N ASN A 196 23.59 3.48 -8.01
CA ASN A 196 24.23 4.57 -7.26
C ASN A 196 24.85 4.06 -5.96
N ALA A 197 25.93 4.68 -5.48
CA ALA A 197 26.65 4.25 -4.26
C ALA A 197 26.04 4.76 -2.93
N GLY A 198 24.80 5.24 -2.99
CA GLY A 198 23.99 5.67 -1.86
C GLY A 198 22.53 5.54 -2.27
N ASN A 199 21.63 6.36 -1.74
CA ASN A 199 20.22 6.29 -2.14
C ASN A 199 19.99 6.62 -3.64
N GLY A 200 18.96 6.01 -4.24
CA GLY A 200 18.51 6.42 -5.58
C GLY A 200 18.03 7.88 -5.57
N ILE A 201 17.04 8.18 -4.73
CA ILE A 201 16.55 9.54 -4.46
C ILE A 201 16.70 9.83 -2.97
N ASN A 202 17.40 10.90 -2.62
CA ASN A 202 17.49 11.42 -1.26
C ASN A 202 16.83 12.80 -1.19
N ALA A 203 15.81 12.97 -0.36
CA ALA A 203 15.21 14.26 -0.07
C ALA A 203 15.23 14.50 1.44
N PHE A 204 16.26 15.19 1.91
CA PHE A 204 16.45 15.43 3.34
C PHE A 204 17.29 16.68 3.57
N SER A 205 16.84 17.53 4.49
CA SER A 205 17.59 18.70 4.95
C SER A 205 17.17 19.09 6.36
N VAL A 206 18.16 19.39 7.20
CA VAL A 206 17.94 19.90 8.57
C VAL A 206 17.75 21.41 8.63
N PHE A 207 17.91 22.11 7.48
CA PHE A 207 17.89 23.57 7.43
C PHE A 207 16.62 24.12 6.79
N SER A 208 16.07 23.40 5.81
CA SER A 208 14.84 23.79 5.13
C SER A 208 14.08 22.53 4.70
N PRO A 209 12.82 22.33 5.15
CA PRO A 209 12.07 21.15 4.75
C PRO A 209 11.80 21.21 3.24
N VAL A 210 12.09 20.11 2.56
CA VAL A 210 11.61 19.89 1.19
C VAL A 210 10.11 19.62 1.29
N MET A 211 9.27 20.21 0.44
CA MET A 211 7.82 19.94 0.46
C MET A 211 7.28 19.67 -0.94
N GLY A 212 6.23 18.87 -1.05
CA GLY A 212 5.50 18.67 -2.30
C GLY A 212 6.27 17.91 -3.39
N LEU A 213 7.35 17.20 -3.03
CA LEU A 213 8.01 16.26 -3.95
C LEU A 213 7.03 15.19 -4.44
N VAL A 214 6.98 14.97 -5.76
CA VAL A 214 6.23 13.90 -6.42
C VAL A 214 7.22 12.97 -7.11
N ILE A 215 7.20 11.68 -6.77
CA ILE A 215 8.02 10.63 -7.38
C ILE A 215 7.07 9.65 -8.05
N GLN A 216 7.00 9.60 -9.37
CA GLN A 216 6.04 8.77 -10.11
C GLN A 216 6.65 8.12 -11.34
N GLY A 217 6.23 6.89 -11.62
CA GLY A 217 6.56 6.22 -12.87
C GLY A 217 8.01 5.85 -13.07
N ASN A 218 8.84 5.82 -12.02
CA ASN A 218 10.28 5.56 -12.10
C ASN A 218 10.61 4.08 -11.88
N PHE A 219 11.74 3.65 -12.45
CA PHE A 219 12.43 2.41 -12.08
C PHE A 219 13.62 2.75 -11.19
N ILE A 220 13.64 2.21 -9.97
CA ILE A 220 14.62 2.55 -8.94
C ILE A 220 15.23 1.27 -8.37
N GLY A 221 16.51 1.04 -8.66
CA GLY A 221 17.26 -0.14 -8.21
C GLY A 221 17.12 -1.39 -9.10
N THR A 222 16.41 -1.29 -10.21
CA THR A 222 16.34 -2.34 -11.26
C THR A 222 17.10 -1.93 -12.50
N ASP A 223 17.32 -2.86 -13.42
CA ASP A 223 17.75 -2.52 -14.77
C ASP A 223 16.60 -1.91 -15.58
N VAL A 224 16.90 -1.45 -16.79
CA VAL A 224 15.90 -0.84 -17.68
C VAL A 224 14.74 -1.77 -18.01
N THR A 225 14.87 -3.09 -17.85
CA THR A 225 13.77 -4.02 -18.13
C THR A 225 12.81 -4.14 -16.94
N GLY A 226 13.26 -3.78 -15.74
CA GLY A 226 12.52 -3.98 -14.49
C GLY A 226 12.50 -5.45 -14.03
N GLN A 227 13.29 -6.32 -14.67
CA GLN A 227 13.31 -7.76 -14.42
C GLN A 227 14.58 -8.22 -13.68
N LEU A 228 15.61 -7.38 -13.63
CA LEU A 228 16.87 -7.68 -12.96
C LEU A 228 17.20 -6.59 -11.96
N ALA A 229 17.74 -6.99 -10.80
CA ALA A 229 18.28 -6.05 -9.83
C ALA A 229 19.53 -5.34 -10.39
N LEU A 230 19.56 -4.03 -10.22
CA LEU A 230 20.70 -3.16 -10.48
C LEU A 230 20.75 -2.10 -9.36
N GLY A 231 20.70 -2.59 -8.12
CA GLY A 231 20.41 -1.82 -6.92
C GLY A 231 21.26 -0.57 -6.73
N ASN A 232 20.67 0.42 -6.09
CA ASN A 232 21.43 1.43 -5.36
C ASN A 232 22.03 0.79 -4.09
N GLU A 233 23.16 1.27 -3.58
CA GLU A 233 23.82 0.67 -2.41
C GLU A 233 23.04 0.89 -1.10
N ASP A 234 22.30 2.00 -0.98
CA ASP A 234 21.42 2.26 0.17
C ASP A 234 19.93 2.04 -0.19
N SER A 235 19.02 2.93 0.23
CA SER A 235 17.60 2.83 -0.05
C SER A 235 17.24 3.33 -1.45
N GLY A 236 16.16 2.81 -2.03
CA GLY A 236 15.64 3.33 -3.31
C GLY A 236 15.22 4.80 -3.18
N VAL A 237 14.35 5.07 -2.21
CA VAL A 237 13.85 6.42 -1.89
C VAL A 237 14.04 6.70 -0.40
N ASN A 238 14.74 7.78 -0.06
CA ASN A 238 14.98 8.23 1.30
C ASN A 238 14.41 9.63 1.51
N LEU A 239 13.35 9.73 2.32
CA LEU A 239 12.64 10.98 2.63
C LEU A 239 12.84 11.34 4.10
N GLY A 240 13.36 12.54 4.36
CA GLY A 240 13.63 13.02 5.69
C GLY A 240 13.09 14.43 5.94
N GLY A 241 12.72 14.72 7.19
CA GLY A 241 12.19 16.01 7.63
C GLY A 241 10.67 16.11 7.50
N ASP A 242 10.11 17.28 7.80
CA ASP A 242 8.66 17.46 8.03
C ASP A 242 7.87 17.76 6.74
N GLY A 243 8.31 17.19 5.61
CA GLY A 243 7.75 17.44 4.28
C GLY A 243 6.60 16.49 3.93
N THR A 244 5.62 17.01 3.18
CA THR A 244 4.54 16.20 2.58
C THR A 244 4.86 15.86 1.14
N HIS A 245 5.01 14.57 0.84
CA HIS A 245 5.42 14.04 -0.45
C HIS A 245 4.46 12.98 -0.99
N THR A 246 4.50 12.76 -2.29
CA THR A 246 3.76 11.69 -2.97
C THR A 246 4.73 10.74 -3.66
N ILE A 247 4.67 9.46 -3.34
CA ILE A 247 5.42 8.39 -3.99
C ILE A 247 4.42 7.46 -4.68
N GLY A 248 4.45 7.46 -6.00
CA GLY A 248 3.59 6.65 -6.86
C GLY A 248 2.24 7.32 -7.12
N GLY A 249 1.28 6.53 -7.57
CA GLY A 249 -0.05 6.99 -7.95
C GLY A 249 -0.95 5.85 -8.39
N THR A 250 -2.25 6.13 -8.48
CA THR A 250 -3.30 5.11 -8.72
C THR A 250 -3.48 4.73 -10.18
N ASP A 251 -2.88 5.47 -11.11
CA ASP A 251 -2.99 5.19 -12.54
C ASP A 251 -1.88 4.21 -12.97
N HIS A 252 -2.19 2.92 -12.98
CA HIS A 252 -1.40 1.87 -13.61
C HIS A 252 -2.32 0.71 -14.02
N ASP A 253 -1.87 -0.16 -14.91
CA ASP A 253 -2.63 -1.36 -15.25
C ASP A 253 -2.63 -2.36 -14.09
N SER A 254 -3.71 -3.14 -13.99
CA SER A 254 -3.82 -4.18 -12.97
C SER A 254 -2.70 -5.20 -13.18
N GLY A 255 -1.92 -5.44 -12.14
CA GLY A 255 -0.88 -6.48 -12.14
C GLY A 255 0.43 -6.11 -12.84
N VAL A 256 0.63 -4.85 -13.28
CA VAL A 256 1.90 -4.44 -13.91
C VAL A 256 2.21 -2.99 -13.55
N CYS A 257 3.46 -2.69 -13.21
CA CYS A 257 3.86 -1.32 -12.93
C CYS A 257 4.30 -0.54 -14.20
N ASN A 258 3.36 0.09 -14.91
CA ASN A 258 3.65 0.71 -16.21
C ASN A 258 3.35 2.22 -16.38
N ARG A 259 2.78 2.90 -15.39
CA ARG A 259 2.41 4.34 -15.46
C ARG A 259 2.83 5.10 -14.21
N ALA A 260 1.92 5.48 -13.32
CA ALA A 260 2.19 6.34 -12.16
C ALA A 260 2.93 5.64 -11.01
N CYS A 261 2.82 4.31 -10.93
CA CYS A 261 3.54 3.49 -9.97
C CYS A 261 5.07 3.65 -10.11
N ASN A 262 5.82 3.54 -9.03
CA ASN A 262 7.25 3.32 -9.11
C ASN A 262 7.56 1.84 -8.91
N LEU A 263 8.56 1.32 -9.64
CA LEU A 263 9.17 0.03 -9.39
C LEU A 263 10.43 0.27 -8.54
N ILE A 264 10.42 -0.15 -7.27
CA ILE A 264 11.46 0.14 -6.29
C ILE A 264 11.98 -1.16 -5.68
N SER A 265 12.99 -1.74 -6.31
CA SER A 265 13.40 -3.12 -6.08
C SER A 265 14.90 -3.27 -6.19
N GLY A 266 15.47 -4.31 -5.59
CA GLY A 266 16.88 -4.67 -5.69
C GLY A 266 17.85 -3.72 -4.97
N ASN A 267 17.38 -2.77 -4.16
CA ASN A 267 18.23 -1.81 -3.45
C ASN A 267 18.95 -2.46 -2.26
N GLY A 268 20.12 -1.93 -1.92
CA GLY A 268 21.05 -2.47 -0.92
C GLY A 268 20.67 -2.20 0.54
N GLU A 269 19.60 -1.44 0.78
CA GLU A 269 18.87 -1.37 2.06
C GLU A 269 17.35 -1.50 1.84
N ARG A 270 16.59 -0.41 2.06
CA ARG A 270 15.11 -0.40 2.01
C ARG A 270 14.61 0.01 0.64
N GLY A 271 13.38 -0.36 0.30
CA GLY A 271 12.71 0.24 -0.85
C GLY A 271 12.48 1.74 -0.62
N ILE A 272 11.66 2.05 0.39
CA ILE A 272 11.29 3.40 0.79
C ILE A 272 11.56 3.59 2.28
N ASN A 273 12.29 4.64 2.65
CA ASN A 273 12.49 5.04 4.05
C ASN A 273 11.95 6.46 4.26
N VAL A 274 11.06 6.63 5.25
CA VAL A 274 10.50 7.92 5.66
C VAL A 274 10.85 8.15 7.13
N PHE A 275 11.45 9.31 7.45
CA PHE A 275 11.85 9.64 8.83
C PHE A 275 11.72 11.14 9.10
N GLY A 276 11.45 11.52 10.34
CA GLY A 276 11.28 12.92 10.72
C GLY A 276 10.66 13.05 12.11
N SER A 277 10.74 14.25 12.69
CA SER A 277 10.31 14.50 14.08
C SER A 277 8.91 15.14 14.19
N ALA A 278 8.21 15.33 13.07
CA ALA A 278 6.86 15.87 13.04
C ALA A 278 5.95 15.09 12.07
N GLU A 279 4.67 15.49 12.04
CA GLU A 279 3.68 14.98 11.10
C GLU A 279 4.09 15.27 9.65
N THR A 280 4.45 14.22 8.93
CA THR A 280 4.97 14.37 7.56
C THR A 280 3.87 14.32 6.50
N ASN A 281 2.77 13.58 6.74
CA ASN A 281 1.63 13.48 5.82
C ASN A 281 2.00 12.93 4.42
N ASN A 282 3.02 12.06 4.33
CA ASN A 282 3.40 11.49 3.04
C ASN A 282 2.35 10.48 2.55
N THR A 283 2.24 10.35 1.24
CA THR A 283 1.32 9.44 0.56
C THR A 283 2.11 8.51 -0.36
N ILE A 284 2.05 7.21 -0.12
CA ILE A 284 2.78 6.17 -0.85
C ILE A 284 1.74 5.24 -1.50
N LEU A 285 1.52 5.35 -2.81
CA LEU A 285 0.40 4.71 -3.53
C LEU A 285 0.85 3.92 -4.75
N GLY A 286 0.29 2.72 -4.94
CA GLY A 286 0.39 1.96 -6.18
C GLY A 286 1.81 1.54 -6.56
N ASN A 287 2.79 1.61 -5.66
CA ASN A 287 4.17 1.24 -5.95
C ASN A 287 4.35 -0.28 -5.92
N PHE A 288 5.32 -0.77 -6.70
CA PHE A 288 5.80 -2.15 -6.66
C PHE A 288 7.16 -2.13 -5.95
N VAL A 289 7.26 -2.79 -4.80
CA VAL A 289 8.41 -2.72 -3.91
C VAL A 289 8.93 -4.13 -3.61
N GLY A 290 10.14 -4.43 -4.10
CA GLY A 290 10.80 -5.73 -3.92
C GLY A 290 10.41 -6.80 -4.94
N THR A 291 9.70 -6.43 -6.00
CA THR A 291 9.28 -7.34 -7.09
C THR A 291 9.82 -6.91 -8.45
N ASP A 292 9.64 -7.75 -9.46
CA ASP A 292 9.81 -7.39 -10.87
C ASP A 292 8.68 -6.49 -11.39
N LEU A 293 8.82 -6.04 -12.64
CA LEU A 293 7.86 -5.17 -13.32
C LEU A 293 6.42 -5.72 -13.35
N ASP A 294 6.30 -7.03 -13.46
CA ASP A 294 5.04 -7.77 -13.54
C ASP A 294 4.51 -8.17 -12.15
N GLY A 295 5.31 -7.93 -11.09
CA GLY A 295 4.98 -8.29 -9.72
C GLY A 295 4.79 -9.79 -9.50
N THR A 296 5.49 -10.62 -10.27
CA THR A 296 5.42 -12.08 -10.24
C THR A 296 6.69 -12.74 -9.70
N GLU A 297 7.82 -12.05 -9.74
CA GLU A 297 9.10 -12.55 -9.26
C GLU A 297 9.70 -11.62 -8.20
N ALA A 298 10.43 -12.20 -7.25
CA ALA A 298 11.06 -11.46 -6.17
C ALA A 298 12.34 -10.79 -6.68
N LEU A 299 12.44 -9.49 -6.48
CA LEU A 299 13.63 -8.65 -6.66
C LEU A 299 13.82 -7.81 -5.40
N GLY A 300 13.87 -8.49 -4.25
CA GLY A 300 13.87 -7.87 -2.93
C GLY A 300 14.87 -6.75 -2.73
N ASN A 301 14.47 -5.77 -1.94
CA ASN A 301 15.43 -4.94 -1.22
C ASN A 301 16.02 -5.77 -0.06
N THR A 302 17.23 -5.45 0.39
CA THR A 302 17.97 -6.28 1.39
C THR A 302 17.53 -6.04 2.84
N GLU A 303 16.73 -5.00 3.10
CA GLU A 303 16.02 -4.77 4.34
C GLU A 303 14.50 -4.67 4.06
N ASP A 304 13.81 -3.76 4.74
CA ASP A 304 12.36 -3.59 4.67
C ASP A 304 11.92 -3.07 3.28
N GLY A 305 10.71 -3.45 2.86
CA GLY A 305 10.09 -2.83 1.70
C GLY A 305 9.86 -1.33 1.95
N ILE A 306 9.10 -1.01 3.00
CA ILE A 306 8.80 0.37 3.43
C ILE A 306 9.05 0.51 4.93
N ARG A 307 9.85 1.52 5.32
CA ARG A 307 10.10 1.88 6.72
C ARG A 307 9.57 3.26 7.05
N LEU A 308 8.79 3.37 8.12
CA LEU A 308 8.22 4.60 8.64
C LEU A 308 8.77 4.90 10.05
N ARG A 309 9.40 6.07 10.20
CA ARG A 309 9.88 6.65 11.46
C ARG A 309 9.38 8.09 11.62
N SER A 310 8.16 8.34 11.16
CA SER A 310 7.46 9.62 11.25
C SER A 310 5.95 9.38 11.29
N SER A 311 5.18 10.41 11.61
CA SER A 311 3.73 10.32 11.78
C SER A 311 2.92 10.77 10.58
N ALA A 312 1.64 10.40 10.60
CA ALA A 312 0.59 10.78 9.67
C ALA A 312 0.79 10.31 8.21
N ASN A 313 1.61 9.29 7.97
CA ASN A 313 1.83 8.78 6.61
C ASN A 313 0.71 7.82 6.18
N ARG A 314 0.40 7.84 4.89
CA ARG A 314 -0.53 6.90 4.27
C ARG A 314 0.20 5.98 3.29
N VAL A 315 0.23 4.69 3.59
CA VAL A 315 0.75 3.64 2.73
C VAL A 315 -0.43 2.89 2.10
N GLY A 316 -0.70 3.21 0.86
CA GLY A 316 -1.78 2.64 0.08
C GLY A 316 -3.10 3.41 0.19
N GLY A 317 -4.21 2.74 -0.09
CA GLY A 317 -5.54 3.33 0.04
C GLY A 317 -6.67 2.45 -0.47
N SER A 318 -7.91 2.83 -0.17
CA SER A 318 -9.12 2.11 -0.58
C SER A 318 -9.47 2.21 -2.06
N ALA A 319 -8.96 3.22 -2.77
CA ALA A 319 -9.21 3.38 -4.19
C ALA A 319 -8.49 2.29 -5.02
N SER A 320 -9.11 1.86 -6.11
CA SER A 320 -8.46 0.93 -7.06
C SER A 320 -7.12 1.51 -7.55
N GLY A 321 -6.05 0.70 -7.47
CA GLY A 321 -4.68 1.12 -7.82
C GLY A 321 -3.96 1.90 -6.71
N ALA A 322 -4.59 2.20 -5.58
CA ALA A 322 -3.93 2.88 -4.47
C ALA A 322 -3.04 1.95 -3.64
N GLY A 323 -3.43 0.69 -3.48
CA GLY A 323 -2.63 -0.33 -2.81
C GLY A 323 -1.26 -0.54 -3.43
N ASN A 324 -0.22 -0.58 -2.60
CA ASN A 324 1.12 -0.97 -3.04
C ASN A 324 1.24 -2.50 -3.07
N LEU A 325 2.11 -3.02 -3.94
CA LEU A 325 2.58 -4.40 -3.93
C LEU A 325 3.94 -4.44 -3.23
N ILE A 326 4.05 -5.14 -2.10
CA ILE A 326 5.23 -5.12 -1.22
C ILE A 326 5.63 -6.55 -0.85
N SER A 327 6.59 -7.08 -1.58
CA SER A 327 6.85 -8.52 -1.63
C SER A 327 8.33 -8.80 -1.91
N GLY A 328 8.83 -9.96 -1.53
CA GLY A 328 10.19 -10.40 -1.82
C GLY A 328 11.33 -9.69 -1.08
N ASN A 329 11.04 -8.80 -0.13
CA ASN A 329 12.07 -8.06 0.63
C ASN A 329 12.68 -8.94 1.72
N ALA A 330 13.95 -8.71 2.06
CA ALA A 330 14.67 -9.52 3.06
C ALA A 330 14.38 -9.11 4.53
N GLY A 331 13.75 -7.96 4.76
CA GLY A 331 13.16 -7.56 6.03
C GLY A 331 11.62 -7.57 5.96
N PRO A 332 10.92 -6.92 6.91
CA PRO A 332 9.47 -6.81 6.85
C PRO A 332 8.99 -6.11 5.59
N GLY A 333 7.79 -6.45 5.13
CA GLY A 333 7.14 -5.71 4.05
C GLY A 333 7.01 -4.24 4.41
N ILE A 334 6.37 -3.95 5.55
CA ILE A 334 6.27 -2.61 6.13
C ILE A 334 6.71 -2.64 7.59
N ARG A 335 7.63 -1.76 8.00
CA ARG A 335 7.98 -1.55 9.41
C ARG A 335 7.65 -0.12 9.85
N ILE A 336 6.89 0.04 10.93
CA ILE A 336 6.69 1.31 11.64
C ILE A 336 7.45 1.21 12.96
N LEU A 337 8.37 2.15 13.22
CA LEU A 337 9.16 2.09 14.45
C LEU A 337 9.43 3.45 15.11
N GLY A 338 9.45 3.40 16.44
CA GLY A 338 9.77 4.52 17.33
C GLY A 338 8.58 5.40 17.68
N ALA A 339 8.54 5.86 18.93
CA ALA A 339 7.37 6.52 19.55
C ALA A 339 6.85 7.79 18.84
N GLU A 340 7.60 8.35 17.90
CA GLU A 340 7.18 9.50 17.08
C GLU A 340 6.34 9.09 15.85
N ALA A 341 6.33 7.80 15.50
CA ALA A 341 5.61 7.28 14.34
C ALA A 341 4.16 6.90 14.68
N THR A 342 3.33 7.92 14.90
CA THR A 342 1.89 7.79 15.18
C THR A 342 1.02 8.09 13.97
N ASP A 343 -0.26 7.76 14.03
CA ASP A 343 -1.27 8.17 13.03
C ASP A 343 -0.95 7.72 11.59
N ASN A 344 -0.11 6.69 11.42
CA ASN A 344 0.14 6.12 10.11
C ASN A 344 -1.01 5.18 9.72
N ALA A 345 -1.38 5.19 8.44
CA ALA A 345 -2.43 4.33 7.89
C ALA A 345 -1.87 3.44 6.77
N ILE A 346 -1.94 2.12 6.96
CA ILE A 346 -1.55 1.11 5.97
C ILE A 346 -2.84 0.53 5.37
N GLN A 347 -3.18 0.82 4.12
CA GLN A 347 -4.49 0.49 3.54
C GLN A 347 -4.40 -0.14 2.15
N GLY A 348 -5.20 -1.18 1.91
CA GLY A 348 -5.45 -1.74 0.58
C GLY A 348 -4.23 -2.35 -0.12
N ASN A 349 -3.14 -2.60 0.61
CA ASN A 349 -1.90 -3.13 0.05
C ASN A 349 -1.97 -4.65 -0.17
N LEU A 350 -1.17 -5.14 -1.12
CA LEU A 350 -0.83 -6.56 -1.27
C LEU A 350 0.58 -6.74 -0.70
N ILE A 351 0.71 -7.53 0.37
CA ILE A 351 1.96 -7.72 1.11
C ILE A 351 2.29 -9.22 1.14
N GLY A 352 3.46 -9.57 0.60
CA GLY A 352 3.96 -10.94 0.52
C GLY A 352 3.28 -11.83 -0.54
N THR A 353 2.51 -11.25 -1.45
CA THR A 353 1.87 -11.95 -2.58
C THR A 353 2.34 -11.41 -3.93
N ASP A 354 1.98 -12.09 -5.01
CA ASP A 354 2.13 -11.56 -6.38
C ASP A 354 1.14 -10.42 -6.65
N ALA A 355 1.27 -9.77 -7.81
CA ALA A 355 0.40 -8.66 -8.19
C ALA A 355 -1.10 -9.03 -8.37
N THR A 356 -1.44 -10.32 -8.32
CA THR A 356 -2.82 -10.80 -8.32
C THR A 356 -3.38 -10.99 -6.91
N GLY A 357 -2.52 -11.04 -5.89
CA GLY A 357 -2.88 -11.37 -4.51
C GLY A 357 -3.19 -12.85 -4.30
N THR A 358 -2.75 -13.74 -5.20
CA THR A 358 -3.12 -15.17 -5.18
C THR A 358 -1.96 -16.14 -5.24
N GLN A 359 -0.74 -15.67 -5.51
CA GLN A 359 0.47 -16.49 -5.41
C GLN A 359 1.39 -15.95 -4.32
N PRO A 360 2.10 -16.82 -3.59
CA PRO A 360 3.05 -16.39 -2.56
C PRO A 360 4.27 -15.73 -3.19
N LEU A 361 4.67 -14.59 -2.63
CA LEU A 361 5.89 -13.85 -2.95
C LEU A 361 6.42 -13.16 -1.69
N GLY A 362 6.50 -13.95 -0.61
CA GLY A 362 6.74 -13.50 0.76
C GLY A 362 7.89 -12.52 0.94
N ASN A 363 7.78 -11.68 1.97
CA ASN A 363 8.96 -11.04 2.55
C ASN A 363 9.61 -12.04 3.53
N ASP A 364 10.93 -11.97 3.74
CA ASP A 364 11.66 -12.95 4.55
C ASP A 364 11.37 -12.86 6.06
N ALA A 365 10.83 -11.72 6.52
CA ALA A 365 10.38 -11.49 7.90
C ALA A 365 8.86 -11.20 7.92
N ASP A 366 8.39 -10.33 8.82
CA ASP A 366 6.96 -10.04 8.99
C ASP A 366 6.32 -9.34 7.78
N GLY A 367 5.01 -9.49 7.63
CA GLY A 367 4.26 -8.70 6.65
C GLY A 367 4.26 -7.21 7.04
N VAL A 368 3.78 -6.94 8.24
CA VAL A 368 3.77 -5.61 8.87
C VAL A 368 4.32 -5.71 10.29
N PHE A 369 5.29 -4.87 10.66
CA PHE A 369 5.86 -4.86 12.00
C PHE A 369 5.73 -3.48 12.65
N LEU A 370 5.09 -3.43 13.82
CA LEU A 370 4.94 -2.26 14.68
C LEU A 370 5.86 -2.40 15.91
N GLU A 371 6.86 -1.53 16.02
CA GLU A 371 7.92 -1.60 17.03
C GLU A 371 8.05 -0.30 17.84
N ASP A 372 7.69 -0.32 19.12
CA ASP A 372 7.72 0.84 20.03
C ASP A 372 6.88 2.04 19.50
N VAL A 373 5.65 1.80 19.01
CA VAL A 373 4.78 2.79 18.35
C VAL A 373 3.37 2.83 18.93
N THR A 374 2.63 3.91 18.67
CA THR A 374 1.25 4.04 19.12
C THR A 374 0.34 4.76 18.13
N GLY A 375 -0.97 4.49 18.17
CA GLY A 375 -1.96 5.22 17.40
C GLY A 375 -1.91 5.00 15.89
N ASN A 376 -1.44 3.84 15.42
CA ASN A 376 -1.40 3.51 13.98
C ASN A 376 -2.56 2.63 13.56
N THR A 377 -2.92 2.67 12.26
CA THR A 377 -3.99 1.85 11.69
C THR A 377 -3.46 0.95 10.58
N VAL A 378 -3.67 -0.37 10.71
CA VAL A 378 -3.47 -1.35 9.65
C VAL A 378 -4.83 -1.80 9.12
N GLY A 379 -5.16 -1.35 7.92
CA GLY A 379 -6.38 -1.63 7.20
C GLY A 379 -7.45 -0.54 7.38
N GLY A 380 -8.72 -0.95 7.40
CA GLY A 380 -9.87 -0.07 7.61
C GLY A 380 -11.20 -0.73 7.29
N THR A 381 -12.29 -0.10 7.72
CA THR A 381 -13.67 -0.58 7.53
C THR A 381 -14.21 -0.36 6.11
N GLU A 382 -13.68 0.62 5.40
CA GLU A 382 -14.13 0.95 4.05
C GLU A 382 -13.74 -0.16 3.05
N PRO A 383 -14.61 -0.50 2.07
CA PRO A 383 -14.26 -1.43 1.00
C PRO A 383 -12.94 -1.05 0.32
N GLY A 384 -12.03 -2.01 0.18
CA GLY A 384 -10.69 -1.80 -0.39
C GLY A 384 -9.64 -1.27 0.58
N ALA A 385 -10.00 -0.87 1.81
CA ALA A 385 -9.02 -0.42 2.81
C ALA A 385 -8.28 -1.59 3.49
N GLY A 386 -8.87 -2.78 3.51
CA GLY A 386 -8.23 -3.99 4.03
C GLY A 386 -7.02 -4.42 3.22
N ASN A 387 -5.91 -4.70 3.88
CA ASN A 387 -4.71 -5.25 3.24
C ASN A 387 -4.83 -6.77 3.05
N VAL A 388 -4.16 -7.31 2.05
CA VAL A 388 -3.82 -8.74 1.96
C VAL A 388 -2.40 -8.89 2.48
N ILE A 389 -2.20 -9.67 3.54
CA ILE A 389 -0.93 -9.84 4.25
C ILE A 389 -0.69 -11.32 4.40
N ALA A 390 0.16 -11.88 3.54
CA ALA A 390 0.22 -13.32 3.38
C ALA A 390 1.62 -13.77 2.96
N ALA A 391 1.93 -15.05 3.20
CA ALA A 391 3.17 -15.72 2.85
C ALA A 391 4.45 -15.04 3.37
N SER A 392 4.35 -14.21 4.41
CA SER A 392 5.51 -13.67 5.13
C SER A 392 6.32 -14.79 5.78
N GLY A 393 7.64 -14.62 5.88
CA GLY A 393 8.54 -15.62 6.45
C GLY A 393 8.37 -15.83 7.94
N ASP A 394 7.95 -14.78 8.66
CA ASP A 394 7.63 -14.79 10.09
C ASP A 394 6.11 -14.52 10.29
N ASP A 395 5.72 -13.53 11.10
CA ASP A 395 4.33 -13.24 11.40
C ASP A 395 3.64 -12.46 10.26
N GLY A 396 2.31 -12.55 10.17
CA GLY A 396 1.53 -11.67 9.30
C GLY A 396 1.67 -10.21 9.74
N ILE A 397 1.29 -9.93 10.99
CA ILE A 397 1.50 -8.64 11.66
C ILE A 397 2.11 -8.88 13.04
N ASP A 398 3.24 -8.25 13.33
CA ASP A 398 3.90 -8.29 14.64
C ASP A 398 3.81 -6.94 15.38
N PHE A 399 3.66 -7.03 16.70
CA PHE A 399 3.62 -5.93 17.65
C PHE A 399 4.64 -6.17 18.77
N ALA A 400 5.60 -5.25 18.90
CA ALA A 400 6.58 -5.25 19.98
C ALA A 400 6.62 -3.89 20.66
N GLY A 401 6.08 -3.79 21.89
CA GLY A 401 5.98 -2.50 22.60
C GLY A 401 5.05 -1.49 21.92
N ALA A 402 4.03 -1.97 21.21
CA ALA A 402 3.20 -1.16 20.33
C ALA A 402 1.75 -1.04 20.85
N ASP A 403 1.43 0.09 21.48
CA ASP A 403 0.17 0.30 22.20
C ASP A 403 -0.85 1.15 21.42
N GLU A 404 -2.15 1.02 21.71
CA GLU A 404 -3.22 1.88 21.15
C GLU A 404 -3.31 1.90 19.61
N ASN A 405 -2.98 0.79 18.93
CA ASN A 405 -3.09 0.66 17.47
C ASN A 405 -4.38 -0.08 17.06
N VAL A 406 -4.76 0.06 15.79
CA VAL A 406 -6.00 -0.51 15.23
C VAL A 406 -5.69 -1.38 14.02
N VAL A 407 -6.18 -2.62 14.02
CA VAL A 407 -6.07 -3.57 12.90
C VAL A 407 -7.46 -3.93 12.43
N GLN A 408 -7.87 -3.51 11.23
CA GLN A 408 -9.24 -3.67 10.75
C GLN A 408 -9.34 -4.10 9.30
N GLY A 409 -10.23 -5.04 9.04
CA GLY A 409 -10.68 -5.42 7.71
C GLY A 409 -9.64 -6.09 6.82
N ASN A 410 -8.54 -6.58 7.39
CA ASN A 410 -7.45 -7.22 6.67
C ASN A 410 -7.72 -8.70 6.36
N TRP A 411 -7.00 -9.23 5.38
CA TRP A 411 -6.93 -10.64 5.02
C TRP A 411 -5.51 -11.14 5.34
N ILE A 412 -5.38 -11.99 6.34
CA ILE A 412 -4.10 -12.35 6.95
C ILE A 412 -3.89 -13.86 6.78
N GLY A 413 -2.84 -14.24 6.03
CA GLY A 413 -2.55 -15.63 5.65
C GLY A 413 -3.42 -16.16 4.50
N THR A 414 -4.20 -15.30 3.85
CA THR A 414 -5.11 -15.69 2.76
C THR A 414 -5.27 -14.60 1.72
N ASP A 415 -5.88 -14.92 0.57
CA ASP A 415 -6.20 -13.95 -0.47
C ASP A 415 -7.41 -13.07 -0.08
N ALA A 416 -7.71 -12.06 -0.89
CA ALA A 416 -8.84 -11.15 -0.67
C ALA A 416 -10.23 -11.82 -0.75
N THR A 417 -10.29 -13.14 -0.96
CA THR A 417 -11.52 -13.93 -0.92
C THR A 417 -11.62 -14.82 0.32
N GLY A 418 -10.54 -15.00 1.07
CA GLY A 418 -10.48 -15.90 2.21
C GLY A 418 -10.45 -17.38 1.83
N THR A 419 -10.01 -17.71 0.61
CA THR A 419 -10.09 -19.10 0.11
C THR A 419 -8.76 -19.70 -0.28
N MET A 420 -7.76 -18.88 -0.56
CA MET A 420 -6.41 -19.35 -0.85
C MET A 420 -5.61 -19.47 0.44
N ASP A 421 -5.00 -20.63 0.66
CA ASP A 421 -3.98 -20.82 1.68
C ASP A 421 -2.69 -20.14 1.21
N LEU A 422 -2.40 -19.00 1.85
CA LEU A 422 -1.20 -18.21 1.68
C LEU A 422 -0.61 -17.93 3.08
N GLY A 423 -0.64 -18.93 3.95
CA GLY A 423 -0.24 -18.78 5.35
C GLY A 423 1.09 -18.09 5.54
N ASN A 424 1.18 -17.26 6.59
CA ASN A 424 2.47 -16.75 7.07
C ASN A 424 3.26 -17.86 7.78
N GLY A 425 4.55 -17.65 8.02
CA GLY A 425 5.49 -18.64 8.55
C GLY A 425 5.46 -18.85 10.07
N ASP A 426 4.86 -17.91 10.81
CA ASP A 426 4.47 -18.03 12.22
C ASP A 426 2.97 -17.61 12.40
N ALA A 427 2.65 -16.75 13.37
CA ALA A 427 1.27 -16.38 13.65
C ALA A 427 0.72 -15.43 12.57
N GLY A 428 -0.60 -15.39 12.40
CA GLY A 428 -1.22 -14.33 11.61
C GLY A 428 -1.02 -12.98 12.29
N LEU A 429 -1.18 -12.94 13.62
CA LEU A 429 -1.04 -11.77 14.47
C LEU A 429 -0.25 -12.13 15.73
N ASN A 430 0.84 -11.42 15.99
CA ASN A 430 1.67 -11.62 17.18
C ASN A 430 1.71 -10.33 18.02
N ILE A 431 1.36 -10.43 19.29
CA ILE A 431 1.23 -9.29 20.21
C ILE A 431 2.13 -9.51 21.43
N PHE A 432 3.24 -8.76 21.51
CA PHE A 432 4.21 -8.89 22.59
C PHE A 432 4.45 -7.57 23.32
N ASN A 433 4.22 -7.56 24.64
CA ASN A 433 4.28 -6.37 25.49
C ASN A 433 3.60 -5.14 24.87
N SER A 434 2.40 -5.34 24.33
CA SER A 434 1.66 -4.36 23.53
C SER A 434 0.22 -4.34 24.00
N SER A 435 -0.27 -3.19 24.42
CA SER A 435 -1.55 -3.05 25.14
C SER A 435 -2.52 -2.10 24.44
N ASP A 436 -3.79 -2.18 24.82
CA ASP A 436 -4.86 -1.27 24.38
C ASP A 436 -5.06 -1.24 22.85
N ASN A 437 -4.69 -2.31 22.14
CA ASN A 437 -4.89 -2.42 20.69
C ASN A 437 -6.29 -2.95 20.35
N VAL A 438 -6.80 -2.59 19.17
CA VAL A 438 -8.09 -3.05 18.67
C VAL A 438 -7.91 -3.87 17.39
N PHE A 439 -8.23 -5.15 17.46
CA PHE A 439 -8.28 -6.07 16.33
C PHE A 439 -9.74 -6.26 15.94
N GLY A 440 -10.14 -5.68 14.83
CA GLY A 440 -11.50 -5.73 14.32
C GLY A 440 -12.38 -4.61 14.88
N GLY A 441 -13.65 -4.92 15.19
CA GLY A 441 -14.57 -3.94 15.77
C GLY A 441 -16.04 -4.17 15.44
N ALA A 442 -16.91 -3.37 16.08
CA ALA A 442 -18.35 -3.49 15.96
C ALA A 442 -18.94 -2.89 14.66
N GLU A 443 -18.15 -2.18 13.86
CA GLU A 443 -18.60 -1.59 12.61
C GLU A 443 -18.50 -2.62 11.46
N PRO A 444 -19.44 -2.61 10.49
CA PRO A 444 -19.32 -3.44 9.28
C PRO A 444 -17.97 -3.22 8.59
N GLY A 445 -17.33 -4.32 8.16
CA GLY A 445 -16.02 -4.28 7.51
C GLY A 445 -14.82 -4.22 8.46
N ALA A 446 -15.03 -3.99 9.77
CA ALA A 446 -13.94 -3.94 10.75
C ALA A 446 -13.28 -5.29 10.98
N GLY A 447 -14.04 -6.39 11.00
CA GLY A 447 -13.51 -7.73 11.25
C GLY A 447 -12.43 -8.15 10.27
N ASN A 448 -11.28 -8.58 10.79
CA ASN A 448 -10.20 -9.19 10.02
C ASN A 448 -10.53 -10.65 9.71
N VAL A 449 -9.89 -11.17 8.68
CA VAL A 449 -9.84 -12.59 8.35
C VAL A 449 -8.43 -13.07 8.63
N VAL A 450 -8.27 -14.03 9.53
CA VAL A 450 -6.99 -14.61 9.93
C VAL A 450 -7.06 -16.11 9.66
N ALA A 451 -6.40 -16.57 8.60
CA ALA A 451 -6.57 -17.92 8.13
C ALA A 451 -5.27 -18.53 7.61
N PHE A 452 -5.18 -19.86 7.71
CA PHE A 452 -4.11 -20.67 7.14
C PHE A 452 -2.69 -20.35 7.63
N ASN A 453 -2.55 -19.56 8.70
CA ASN A 453 -1.23 -19.22 9.23
C ASN A 453 -0.57 -20.48 9.81
N GLN A 454 0.68 -20.69 9.43
CA GLN A 454 1.43 -21.90 9.74
C GLN A 454 2.48 -21.55 10.78
N ASN A 455 2.66 -22.39 11.80
CA ASN A 455 3.76 -22.19 12.75
C ASN A 455 4.80 -23.31 12.61
N ALA A 456 6.07 -22.95 12.40
CA ALA A 456 7.21 -23.85 12.57
C ALA A 456 7.69 -23.96 14.04
N GLY A 457 7.13 -23.14 14.94
CA GLY A 457 7.39 -23.02 16.38
C GLY A 457 6.60 -24.00 17.27
N LEU A 458 6.66 -23.78 18.59
CA LEU A 458 6.14 -24.71 19.60
C LEU A 458 4.65 -24.53 19.93
N ASP A 459 4.10 -23.34 19.72
CA ASP A 459 2.74 -22.96 20.16
C ASP A 459 2.01 -22.24 19.00
N PRO A 460 1.39 -23.01 18.08
CA PRO A 460 0.77 -22.48 16.87
C PRO A 460 -0.55 -21.78 17.18
N ALA A 461 -0.74 -20.55 16.66
CA ALA A 461 -2.00 -19.83 16.80
C ALA A 461 -2.25 -18.87 15.62
N GLY A 462 -3.53 -18.60 15.33
CA GLY A 462 -3.92 -17.53 14.41
C GLY A 462 -3.53 -16.15 14.94
N LEU A 463 -3.85 -15.88 16.21
CA LEU A 463 -3.45 -14.70 16.97
C LEU A 463 -2.85 -15.11 18.31
N ARG A 464 -1.65 -14.61 18.62
CA ARG A 464 -0.94 -14.85 19.89
C ARG A 464 -0.78 -13.55 20.68
N ILE A 465 -1.12 -13.58 21.97
CA ILE A 465 -0.85 -12.48 22.91
C ILE A 465 0.08 -12.95 24.03
N ALA A 466 1.23 -12.29 24.19
CA ALA A 466 2.25 -12.66 25.16
C ALA A 466 2.82 -11.45 25.91
N GLY A 467 3.57 -11.74 26.99
CA GLY A 467 4.19 -10.71 27.82
C GLY A 467 3.19 -10.04 28.77
N THR A 468 3.31 -8.72 28.95
CA THR A 468 2.41 -7.91 29.79
C THR A 468 1.36 -7.15 28.98
N SER A 469 0.85 -7.77 27.91
CA SER A 469 -0.07 -7.18 26.93
C SER A 469 -1.51 -7.25 27.45
N GLU A 470 -2.13 -6.13 27.78
CA GLU A 470 -3.48 -6.04 28.36
C GLU A 470 -4.36 -5.10 27.52
N GLY A 471 -5.69 -5.17 27.67
CA GLY A 471 -6.63 -4.28 26.98
C GLY A 471 -6.74 -4.51 25.47
N ASN A 472 -6.31 -5.67 24.96
CA ASN A 472 -6.32 -5.95 23.53
C ASN A 472 -7.66 -6.56 23.08
N GLY A 473 -8.50 -5.72 22.45
CA GLY A 473 -9.84 -6.09 22.00
C GLY A 473 -9.84 -6.85 20.69
N ILE A 474 -10.39 -8.08 20.67
CA ILE A 474 -10.46 -8.93 19.49
C ILE A 474 -11.94 -9.12 19.13
N LEU A 475 -12.46 -8.30 18.21
CA LEU A 475 -13.88 -8.19 17.93
C LEU A 475 -14.22 -8.54 16.47
N ARG A 476 -15.16 -9.46 16.27
CA ARG A 476 -15.73 -9.88 14.97
C ARG A 476 -14.71 -10.32 13.92
N ASN A 477 -13.56 -10.80 14.36
CA ASN A 477 -12.58 -11.40 13.45
C ASN A 477 -13.01 -12.83 13.12
N ALA A 478 -12.67 -13.28 11.91
CA ALA A 478 -12.85 -14.65 11.46
C ALA A 478 -11.50 -15.37 11.56
N PHE A 479 -11.48 -16.49 12.28
CA PHE A 479 -10.35 -17.40 12.42
C PHE A 479 -10.74 -18.76 11.84
N TYR A 480 -9.93 -19.31 10.93
CA TYR A 480 -10.14 -20.65 10.39
C TYR A 480 -8.90 -21.21 9.69
N GLY A 481 -8.72 -22.52 9.81
CA GLY A 481 -7.65 -23.25 9.13
C GLY A 481 -6.25 -22.82 9.56
N ASN A 482 -6.10 -22.08 10.66
CA ASN A 482 -4.78 -21.84 11.23
C ASN A 482 -4.29 -23.13 11.89
N VAL A 483 -2.98 -23.27 12.05
CA VAL A 483 -2.47 -24.35 12.88
C VAL A 483 -2.69 -23.96 14.34
N GLY A 484 -3.23 -24.87 15.15
CA GLY A 484 -3.44 -24.66 16.58
C GLY A 484 -4.68 -23.85 16.91
N THR A 485 -4.63 -23.01 17.94
CA THR A 485 -5.80 -22.25 18.39
C THR A 485 -6.00 -20.97 17.57
N GLY A 486 -7.25 -20.51 17.44
CA GLY A 486 -7.51 -19.23 16.76
C GLY A 486 -6.94 -18.04 17.52
N ILE A 487 -7.11 -18.03 18.84
CA ILE A 487 -6.59 -17.04 19.78
C ILE A 487 -5.87 -17.80 20.89
N ASP A 488 -4.62 -17.44 21.17
CA ASP A 488 -3.80 -17.99 22.25
C ASP A 488 -3.35 -16.86 23.19
N LEU A 489 -3.73 -16.95 24.47
CA LEU A 489 -3.24 -16.07 25.52
C LEU A 489 -2.08 -16.75 26.26
N ALA A 490 -0.95 -16.04 26.37
CA ALA A 490 0.31 -16.51 26.96
C ALA A 490 1.12 -17.54 26.15
N GLY A 491 0.60 -18.05 25.04
CA GLY A 491 1.34 -18.95 24.16
C GLY A 491 1.55 -20.32 24.79
N ASP A 492 0.60 -20.78 25.60
CA ASP A 492 0.64 -22.09 26.25
C ASP A 492 -0.54 -23.00 25.85
N GLY A 493 -1.22 -22.65 24.77
CA GLY A 493 -2.44 -23.29 24.30
C GLY A 493 -3.66 -22.84 25.10
N PRO A 494 -4.82 -23.55 24.98
CA PRO A 494 -6.04 -23.13 25.66
C PRO A 494 -5.87 -22.96 27.17
N THR A 495 -6.05 -21.73 27.64
CA THR A 495 -6.04 -21.33 29.04
C THR A 495 -7.35 -21.78 29.69
N ALA A 496 -7.29 -22.57 30.77
CA ALA A 496 -8.50 -23.05 31.43
C ALA A 496 -9.15 -21.96 32.29
N ASN A 497 -10.49 -21.83 32.21
CA ASN A 497 -11.22 -20.91 33.07
C ASN A 497 -10.98 -21.18 34.58
N ASP A 498 -10.74 -20.14 35.38
CA ASP A 498 -10.62 -20.22 36.84
C ASP A 498 -11.80 -19.52 37.57
N PRO A 499 -12.20 -19.98 38.77
CA PRO A 499 -13.34 -19.40 39.47
C PRO A 499 -13.15 -17.93 39.89
N GLY A 500 -13.92 -17.03 39.26
CA GLY A 500 -13.95 -15.61 39.61
C GLY A 500 -12.87 -14.78 38.92
N ASP A 501 -12.02 -15.41 38.09
CA ASP A 501 -10.91 -14.83 37.33
C ASP A 501 -9.92 -14.03 38.18
N GLY A 502 -9.01 -14.68 38.91
CA GLY A 502 -8.02 -13.98 39.75
C GLY A 502 -6.67 -13.79 39.09
N ASP A 503 -6.53 -14.18 37.83
CA ASP A 503 -5.27 -14.35 37.16
C ASP A 503 -4.71 -13.04 36.60
N THR A 504 -3.43 -13.07 36.25
CA THR A 504 -2.70 -11.92 35.71
C THR A 504 -1.88 -12.40 34.53
N GLY A 505 -1.86 -11.64 33.44
CA GLY A 505 -1.15 -12.03 32.23
C GLY A 505 -1.74 -11.34 31.00
N PRO A 506 -1.42 -11.83 29.80
CA PRO A 506 -2.02 -11.36 28.56
C PRO A 506 -3.55 -11.27 28.63
N ASN A 507 -4.11 -10.08 28.37
CA ASN A 507 -5.54 -9.79 28.52
C ASN A 507 -6.14 -10.23 29.87
N ASN A 508 -5.36 -10.13 30.95
CA ASN A 508 -5.71 -10.64 32.28
C ASN A 508 -6.16 -12.11 32.30
N LEU A 509 -5.84 -12.89 31.25
CA LEU A 509 -6.35 -14.25 31.04
C LEU A 509 -7.88 -14.34 31.13
N GLN A 510 -8.58 -13.31 30.63
CA GLN A 510 -10.04 -13.20 30.67
C GLN A 510 -10.74 -14.53 30.34
N ASN A 511 -11.54 -15.01 31.28
CA ASN A 511 -12.32 -16.24 31.09
C ASN A 511 -13.23 -16.16 29.84
N TYR A 512 -13.25 -17.24 29.06
CA TYR A 512 -14.18 -17.39 27.93
C TYR A 512 -15.58 -17.82 28.37
N PRO A 513 -16.62 -17.59 27.54
CA PRO A 513 -17.97 -18.07 27.82
C PRO A 513 -18.05 -19.60 27.89
N GLU A 514 -18.71 -20.14 28.90
CA GLU A 514 -19.09 -21.54 28.97
C GLU A 514 -20.50 -21.72 28.38
N LEU A 515 -20.58 -22.34 27.20
CA LEU A 515 -21.85 -22.54 26.50
C LEU A 515 -22.59 -23.76 27.06
N ALA A 516 -23.84 -23.57 27.51
CA ALA A 516 -24.66 -24.62 28.14
C ALA A 516 -25.68 -25.24 27.18
N SER A 517 -26.23 -24.43 26.26
CA SER A 517 -27.11 -24.91 25.19
C SER A 517 -27.21 -23.89 24.07
N ALA A 518 -27.24 -24.36 22.82
CA ALA A 518 -27.63 -23.57 21.65
C ALA A 518 -28.83 -24.25 20.98
N THR A 519 -29.92 -23.52 20.78
CA THR A 519 -31.14 -24.08 20.18
C THR A 519 -31.72 -23.16 19.12
N GLY A 520 -31.82 -23.67 17.90
CA GLY A 520 -32.48 -23.01 16.79
C GLY A 520 -33.98 -23.33 16.74
N ASP A 521 -34.81 -22.33 16.40
CA ASP A 521 -36.23 -22.52 16.18
C ASP A 521 -36.67 -22.28 14.72
N ASP A 522 -37.88 -22.72 14.38
CA ASP A 522 -38.50 -22.51 13.06
C ASP A 522 -38.87 -21.02 12.81
N ALA A 523 -38.66 -20.13 13.77
CA ALA A 523 -39.05 -18.72 13.75
C ALA A 523 -37.85 -17.77 13.57
N SER A 524 -36.75 -18.27 12.99
CA SER A 524 -35.53 -17.50 12.71
C SER A 524 -34.82 -16.97 13.98
N THR A 525 -34.97 -17.66 15.11
CA THR A 525 -34.33 -17.30 16.37
C THR A 525 -33.36 -18.38 16.82
N LEU A 526 -32.15 -17.96 17.19
CA LEU A 526 -31.18 -18.77 17.91
C LEU A 526 -31.21 -18.37 19.38
N THR A 527 -31.41 -19.33 20.27
CA THR A 527 -31.36 -19.13 21.72
C THR A 527 -30.11 -19.80 22.28
N ILE A 528 -29.28 -19.05 23.00
CA ILE A 528 -28.05 -19.54 23.61
C ILE A 528 -28.12 -19.29 25.12
N ALA A 529 -27.86 -20.33 25.91
CA ALA A 529 -27.66 -20.21 27.35
C ALA A 529 -26.17 -20.41 27.65
N TYR A 530 -25.59 -19.51 28.45
CA TYR A 530 -24.17 -19.48 28.72
C TYR A 530 -23.87 -18.82 30.08
N THR A 531 -22.66 -19.02 30.58
CA THR A 531 -22.10 -18.35 31.77
C THR A 531 -20.73 -17.79 31.42
N VAL A 532 -20.35 -16.64 31.97
CA VAL A 532 -18.95 -16.22 31.99
C VAL A 532 -18.47 -16.26 33.44
N PRO A 533 -17.52 -17.13 33.82
CA PRO A 533 -17.08 -17.33 35.20
C PRO A 533 -16.14 -16.23 35.72
N SER A 534 -16.34 -14.98 35.30
CA SER A 534 -15.55 -13.81 35.73
C SER A 534 -16.27 -13.01 36.82
N ALA A 535 -15.62 -12.77 37.96
CA ALA A 535 -16.20 -11.94 39.01
C ALA A 535 -16.06 -10.45 38.66
N THR A 536 -17.00 -9.61 39.12
CA THR A 536 -16.94 -8.14 38.94
C THR A 536 -15.75 -7.48 39.66
N ALA A 537 -14.99 -8.25 40.45
CA ALA A 537 -13.78 -7.77 41.12
C ALA A 537 -12.55 -7.79 40.20
N ASN A 538 -12.60 -8.58 39.12
CA ASN A 538 -11.43 -8.88 38.32
C ASN A 538 -11.62 -8.65 36.81
N SER A 539 -12.85 -8.67 36.30
CA SER A 539 -13.17 -8.19 34.94
C SER A 539 -14.03 -6.94 35.00
N VAL A 540 -13.85 -6.05 34.03
CA VAL A 540 -14.63 -4.80 33.95
C VAL A 540 -15.88 -5.00 33.10
N TYR A 541 -17.04 -4.75 33.69
CA TYR A 541 -18.34 -4.97 33.06
C TYR A 541 -18.91 -3.69 32.40
N PRO A 542 -19.81 -3.82 31.40
CA PRO A 542 -20.35 -5.07 30.86
C PRO A 542 -19.35 -5.82 29.98
N LEU A 543 -19.47 -7.14 29.92
CA LEU A 543 -18.72 -7.95 28.95
C LEU A 543 -19.49 -7.99 27.62
N THR A 544 -18.76 -7.93 26.51
CA THR A 544 -19.28 -8.24 25.19
C THR A 544 -19.04 -9.72 24.91
N VAL A 545 -20.10 -10.49 24.68
CA VAL A 545 -19.99 -11.91 24.33
C VAL A 545 -20.31 -12.08 22.85
N GLU A 546 -19.36 -12.58 22.07
CA GLU A 546 -19.52 -12.77 20.62
C GLU A 546 -19.63 -14.26 20.28
N PHE A 547 -20.58 -14.62 19.41
CA PHE A 547 -20.84 -16.00 19.01
C PHE A 547 -20.47 -16.20 17.54
N PHE A 548 -19.83 -17.33 17.26
CA PHE A 548 -19.32 -17.68 15.95
C PHE A 548 -19.74 -19.11 15.56
N LEU A 549 -20.01 -19.35 14.27
CA LEU A 549 -19.91 -20.71 13.74
C LEU A 549 -18.43 -21.12 13.81
N ALA A 550 -18.19 -22.29 14.38
CA ALA A 550 -16.84 -22.86 14.41
C ALA A 550 -16.39 -23.27 13.00
N ASP A 551 -15.08 -23.33 12.80
CA ASP A 551 -14.47 -23.85 11.58
C ASP A 551 -14.52 -25.39 11.53
N ALA A 552 -13.69 -26.02 10.69
CA ALA A 552 -13.80 -27.45 10.41
C ALA A 552 -13.23 -28.37 11.51
N ASP A 553 -12.28 -27.88 12.30
CA ASP A 553 -11.74 -28.63 13.45
C ASP A 553 -12.44 -28.31 14.78
N GLU A 554 -13.38 -27.35 14.75
CA GLU A 554 -14.24 -26.96 15.87
C GLU A 554 -13.50 -26.18 16.97
N GLU A 555 -12.31 -25.65 16.68
CA GLU A 555 -11.49 -24.92 17.64
C GLU A 555 -11.44 -23.39 17.36
N GLU A 556 -11.86 -22.95 16.15
CA GLU A 556 -11.75 -21.54 15.75
C GLU A 556 -13.09 -20.89 15.35
N GLY A 557 -13.26 -19.60 15.64
CA GLY A 557 -14.44 -18.83 15.25
C GLY A 557 -14.41 -18.34 13.80
N MET A 558 -14.98 -19.12 12.87
CA MET A 558 -14.97 -18.80 11.43
C MET A 558 -15.96 -17.70 11.03
N THR A 559 -17.20 -17.76 11.53
CA THR A 559 -18.27 -16.85 11.07
C THR A 559 -18.99 -16.20 12.23
N PHE A 560 -18.84 -14.89 12.40
CA PHE A 560 -19.61 -14.12 13.39
C PHE A 560 -21.11 -14.19 13.10
N ILE A 561 -21.91 -14.61 14.07
CA ILE A 561 -23.36 -14.76 13.92
C ILE A 561 -24.17 -13.81 14.81
N GLY A 562 -23.59 -13.28 15.88
CA GLY A 562 -24.25 -12.33 16.77
C GLY A 562 -23.49 -12.14 18.07
N SER A 563 -24.01 -11.26 18.91
CA SER A 563 -23.39 -10.92 20.20
C SER A 563 -24.45 -10.67 21.26
N ASP A 564 -24.03 -10.70 22.52
CA ASP A 564 -24.82 -10.30 23.69
C ASP A 564 -24.03 -9.35 24.59
N THR A 565 -24.73 -8.64 25.46
CA THR A 565 -24.14 -7.82 26.52
C THR A 565 -24.38 -8.50 27.86
N TYR A 566 -23.31 -8.97 28.49
CA TYR A 566 -23.36 -9.68 29.76
C TYR A 566 -23.10 -8.68 30.89
N GLU A 567 -24.16 -8.36 31.65
CA GLU A 567 -24.14 -7.26 32.61
C GLU A 567 -23.52 -7.68 33.94
N ALA A 568 -23.07 -6.71 34.76
CA ALA A 568 -22.53 -6.99 36.09
C ALA A 568 -23.51 -7.73 37.01
N ALA A 569 -24.81 -7.63 36.74
CA ALA A 569 -25.86 -8.36 37.46
C ALA A 569 -25.90 -9.85 37.11
N ASP A 570 -25.36 -10.23 35.95
CA ASP A 570 -25.28 -11.59 35.44
C ASP A 570 -23.96 -12.27 35.80
N ALA A 571 -22.99 -11.55 36.38
CA ALA A 571 -21.69 -12.10 36.77
C ALA A 571 -21.81 -13.45 37.47
N GLU A 572 -21.09 -14.45 36.94
CA GLU A 572 -21.08 -15.84 37.40
C GLU A 572 -22.45 -16.55 37.41
N GLN A 573 -23.48 -16.00 36.75
CA GLN A 573 -24.82 -16.56 36.65
C GLN A 573 -25.17 -16.94 35.21
N GLN A 574 -26.02 -17.96 35.05
CA GLN A 574 -26.45 -18.36 33.72
C GLN A 574 -27.33 -17.28 33.08
N ALA A 575 -26.86 -16.75 31.96
CA ALA A 575 -27.62 -15.87 31.08
C ALA A 575 -28.28 -16.66 29.94
N THR A 576 -29.24 -16.04 29.28
CA THR A 576 -29.85 -16.58 28.06
C THR A 576 -30.14 -15.44 27.11
N VAL A 577 -29.58 -15.54 25.90
CA VAL A 577 -29.83 -14.61 24.80
C VAL A 577 -30.65 -15.29 23.72
N ALA A 578 -31.55 -14.54 23.10
CA ALA A 578 -32.30 -14.99 21.93
C ALA A 578 -32.22 -13.90 20.86
N PHE A 579 -31.68 -14.22 19.69
CA PHE A 579 -31.50 -13.28 18.59
C PHE A 579 -31.67 -13.96 17.23
N THR A 580 -31.88 -13.15 16.20
CA THR A 580 -31.81 -13.62 14.81
C THR A 580 -30.35 -13.54 14.36
N PRO A 581 -29.69 -14.66 14.04
CA PRO A 581 -28.30 -14.65 13.62
C PRO A 581 -28.11 -13.93 12.28
N LEU A 582 -26.92 -13.35 12.08
CA LEU A 582 -26.54 -12.62 10.87
C LEU A 582 -26.39 -13.52 9.62
N GLY A 583 -26.39 -14.83 9.80
CA GLY A 583 -26.36 -15.84 8.74
C GLY A 583 -27.19 -17.06 9.12
N ALA A 584 -27.39 -17.96 8.16
CA ALA A 584 -28.08 -19.21 8.44
C ALA A 584 -27.27 -20.08 9.40
N VAL A 585 -27.94 -20.65 10.41
CA VAL A 585 -27.32 -21.55 11.38
C VAL A 585 -27.99 -22.92 11.25
N GLY A 586 -27.18 -23.92 10.89
CA GLY A 586 -27.64 -25.28 10.66
C GLY A 586 -27.97 -26.01 11.96
N ASP A 587 -28.85 -27.01 11.87
CA ASP A 587 -28.93 -28.03 12.92
C ASP A 587 -27.66 -28.89 12.84
N GLY A 588 -27.00 -29.12 13.97
CA GLY A 588 -25.73 -29.86 14.07
C GLY A 588 -24.47 -29.05 13.76
N THR A 589 -24.55 -27.72 13.57
CA THR A 589 -23.35 -26.88 13.45
C THR A 589 -22.78 -26.57 14.84
N MET A 590 -21.45 -26.42 14.93
CA MET A 590 -20.77 -26.07 16.18
C MET A 590 -20.68 -24.55 16.35
N LEU A 591 -20.86 -24.06 17.58
CA LEU A 591 -20.63 -22.68 17.97
C LEU A 591 -19.48 -22.58 18.96
N VAL A 592 -18.66 -21.56 18.80
CA VAL A 592 -17.70 -21.08 19.79
C VAL A 592 -17.99 -19.63 20.14
N ALA A 593 -17.47 -19.15 21.27
CA ALA A 593 -17.69 -17.79 21.71
C ALA A 593 -16.45 -17.18 22.38
N THR A 594 -16.38 -15.85 22.37
CA THR A 594 -15.39 -15.07 23.12
C THR A 594 -16.10 -14.11 24.09
N ALA A 595 -15.40 -13.68 25.14
CA ALA A 595 -15.81 -12.62 26.03
C ALA A 595 -14.76 -11.50 26.03
N THR A 596 -15.18 -10.27 25.77
CA THR A 596 -14.35 -9.07 25.86
C THR A 596 -14.86 -8.19 27.00
N ASP A 597 -13.99 -7.87 27.96
CA ASP A 597 -14.35 -6.96 29.03
C ASP A 597 -14.40 -5.48 28.56
N ALA A 598 -14.89 -4.59 29.42
CA ALA A 598 -15.03 -3.17 29.08
C ALA A 598 -13.70 -2.39 29.04
N GLU A 599 -12.59 -3.01 29.42
CA GLU A 599 -11.22 -2.49 29.23
C GLU A 599 -10.57 -3.05 27.95
N GLY A 600 -11.24 -3.96 27.24
CA GLY A 600 -10.79 -4.53 25.97
C GLY A 600 -10.13 -5.90 26.10
N ASN A 601 -9.99 -6.46 27.30
CA ASN A 601 -9.40 -7.77 27.47
C ASN A 601 -10.31 -8.85 26.87
N THR A 602 -9.86 -9.48 25.78
CA THR A 602 -10.62 -10.54 25.10
C THR A 602 -10.06 -11.92 25.43
N SER A 603 -10.96 -12.85 25.75
CA SER A 603 -10.68 -14.26 25.98
C SER A 603 -10.26 -15.00 24.71
N GLU A 604 -9.73 -16.21 24.88
CA GLU A 604 -9.70 -17.22 23.81
C GLU A 604 -11.11 -17.69 23.43
N PHE A 605 -11.20 -18.58 22.43
CA PHE A 605 -12.48 -19.22 22.08
C PHE A 605 -12.90 -20.26 23.13
N SER A 606 -14.20 -20.33 23.39
CA SER A 606 -14.80 -21.36 24.23
C SER A 606 -14.72 -22.75 23.64
N ASP A 607 -14.90 -23.78 24.49
CA ASP A 607 -15.28 -25.12 24.03
C ASP A 607 -16.51 -25.05 23.10
N PRO A 608 -16.56 -25.85 22.02
CA PRO A 608 -17.63 -25.77 21.04
C PRO A 608 -18.92 -26.43 21.55
N ILE A 609 -20.07 -25.90 21.13
CA ILE A 609 -21.38 -26.49 21.39
C ILE A 609 -22.18 -26.73 20.11
N GLU A 610 -22.81 -27.90 20.03
CA GLU A 610 -23.69 -28.25 18.91
C GLU A 610 -25.02 -27.47 19.00
N VAL A 611 -25.40 -26.84 17.89
CA VAL A 611 -26.73 -26.24 17.72
C VAL A 611 -27.75 -27.35 17.52
N MET A 612 -28.73 -27.41 18.41
CA MET A 612 -29.80 -28.41 18.37
C MET A 612 -31.12 -27.79 17.92
N GLY A 613 -31.96 -28.56 17.24
CA GLY A 613 -33.36 -28.20 16.98
C GLY A 613 -33.63 -27.98 15.50
N SER A 614 -34.14 -26.81 15.15
CA SER A 614 -34.42 -26.48 13.75
C SER A 614 -33.33 -25.61 13.17
N THR A 615 -33.02 -25.82 11.89
CA THR A 615 -32.17 -24.90 11.13
C THR A 615 -32.77 -23.50 11.14
N VAL A 616 -32.01 -22.54 11.66
CA VAL A 616 -32.38 -21.13 11.69
C VAL A 616 -32.09 -20.56 10.32
N THR A 617 -33.10 -20.52 9.47
CA THR A 617 -33.01 -19.82 8.19
C THR A 617 -33.35 -18.35 8.37
N VAL A 618 -32.47 -17.48 7.91
CA VAL A 618 -32.79 -16.07 7.70
C VAL A 618 -33.47 -15.96 6.34
N GLU A 619 -34.65 -15.35 6.23
CA GLU A 619 -35.29 -15.20 4.91
C GLU A 619 -34.32 -14.47 3.95
N PRO A 620 -34.24 -14.88 2.67
CA PRO A 620 -33.38 -14.24 1.67
C PRO A 620 -33.89 -12.81 1.42
N GLY A 621 -33.38 -11.90 2.24
CA GLY A 621 -33.76 -10.50 2.34
C GLY A 621 -33.01 -9.74 3.44
N ALA A 622 -32.21 -10.44 4.27
CA ALA A 622 -31.47 -9.85 5.39
C ALA A 622 -29.98 -10.25 5.50
N GLU A 623 -29.41 -11.03 4.58
CA GLU A 623 -27.96 -10.99 4.38
C GLU A 623 -27.64 -9.62 3.78
N GLN A 624 -27.16 -8.69 4.61
CA GLN A 624 -26.39 -7.57 4.10
C GLN A 624 -24.95 -8.07 4.02
N PRO A 625 -24.41 -8.27 2.81
CA PRO A 625 -22.99 -8.51 2.65
C PRO A 625 -22.22 -7.47 3.45
N LEU A 626 -21.29 -7.86 4.31
CA LEU A 626 -20.49 -6.88 5.05
C LEU A 626 -19.58 -6.06 4.12
N ARG A 627 -19.38 -6.52 2.87
CA ARG A 627 -18.40 -5.98 1.92
C ARG A 627 -18.95 -5.93 0.48
N PHE A 628 -18.39 -5.02 -0.32
CA PHE A 628 -18.59 -5.01 -1.78
C PHE A 628 -17.75 -6.10 -2.43
N THR A 629 -18.37 -7.12 -3.01
CA THR A 629 -17.64 -8.20 -3.69
C THR A 629 -18.25 -8.57 -5.04
N LEU A 630 -17.41 -9.11 -5.93
CA LEU A 630 -17.75 -9.67 -7.23
C LEU A 630 -17.36 -11.14 -7.23
N SER A 631 -18.36 -12.02 -7.21
CA SER A 631 -18.13 -13.46 -7.12
C SER A 631 -17.40 -14.02 -8.34
N LEU A 632 -16.76 -15.18 -8.17
CA LEU A 632 -16.28 -15.96 -9.29
C LEU A 632 -17.44 -16.27 -10.27
N PRO A 633 -17.16 -16.22 -11.58
CA PRO A 633 -18.13 -16.59 -12.61
C PRO A 633 -18.40 -18.10 -12.61
N SER A 634 -19.67 -18.48 -12.71
CA SER A 634 -20.09 -19.89 -12.81
C SER A 634 -21.17 -20.09 -13.89
N PRO A 635 -20.96 -21.02 -14.85
CA PRO A 635 -19.74 -21.80 -15.07
C PRO A 635 -18.58 -20.96 -15.64
N ASN A 636 -17.33 -21.36 -15.39
CA ASN A 636 -16.14 -20.81 -16.06
C ASN A 636 -15.06 -21.90 -16.20
N PRO A 637 -14.62 -22.28 -17.42
CA PRO A 637 -15.01 -21.73 -18.73
C PRO A 637 -16.50 -21.96 -19.08
N PHE A 638 -17.06 -21.10 -19.92
CA PHE A 638 -18.46 -21.17 -20.36
C PHE A 638 -18.58 -21.17 -21.88
N SER A 639 -19.69 -21.68 -22.43
CA SER A 639 -19.92 -21.76 -23.89
C SER A 639 -20.92 -20.73 -24.43
N GLU A 640 -21.89 -20.32 -23.62
CA GLU A 640 -22.95 -19.37 -24.03
C GLU A 640 -23.20 -18.30 -22.97
N THR A 641 -23.45 -18.72 -21.73
CA THR A 641 -23.71 -17.81 -20.60
C THR A 641 -22.93 -18.21 -19.35
N THR A 642 -22.47 -17.21 -18.59
CA THR A 642 -22.00 -17.38 -17.21
C THR A 642 -22.77 -16.42 -16.29
N ALA A 643 -22.90 -16.76 -15.02
CA ALA A 643 -23.42 -15.86 -13.99
C ALA A 643 -22.33 -15.48 -13.00
N LEU A 644 -22.48 -14.33 -12.38
CA LEU A 644 -21.60 -13.78 -11.34
C LEU A 644 -22.44 -12.87 -10.46
N ALA A 645 -22.10 -12.73 -9.18
CA ALA A 645 -22.89 -11.99 -8.22
C ALA A 645 -22.12 -10.77 -7.73
N VAL A 646 -22.81 -9.64 -7.59
CA VAL A 646 -22.32 -8.43 -6.92
C VAL A 646 -22.95 -8.37 -5.54
N SER A 647 -22.14 -8.46 -4.50
CA SER A 647 -22.56 -8.30 -3.12
C SER A 647 -22.41 -6.84 -2.72
N MET A 648 -23.46 -6.25 -2.14
CA MET A 648 -23.52 -4.83 -1.77
C MET A 648 -23.74 -4.66 -0.26
N PRO A 649 -22.84 -3.95 0.45
CA PRO A 649 -23.03 -3.69 1.88
C PRO A 649 -24.06 -2.59 2.16
N ALA A 650 -24.13 -1.62 1.28
CA ALA A 650 -25.11 -0.54 1.33
C ALA A 650 -25.58 -0.20 -0.09
N ARG A 651 -26.65 0.59 -0.20
CA ARG A 651 -27.12 1.08 -1.49
C ARG A 651 -26.06 2.00 -2.11
N ALA A 652 -25.58 1.68 -3.30
CA ALA A 652 -24.66 2.53 -4.07
C ALA A 652 -24.93 2.46 -5.57
N TRP A 653 -24.35 3.39 -6.33
CA TRP A 653 -24.31 3.31 -7.79
C TRP A 653 -23.21 2.33 -8.20
N VAL A 654 -23.52 1.37 -9.08
CA VAL A 654 -22.58 0.35 -9.55
C VAL A 654 -22.65 0.26 -11.06
N THR A 655 -21.49 0.18 -11.69
CA THR A 655 -21.31 -0.18 -13.09
C THR A 655 -20.64 -1.54 -13.16
N VAL A 656 -21.22 -2.50 -13.86
CA VAL A 656 -20.60 -3.80 -14.16
C VAL A 656 -20.47 -3.95 -15.66
N ALA A 657 -19.25 -4.11 -16.15
CA ALA A 657 -18.94 -4.17 -17.57
C ALA A 657 -17.95 -5.28 -17.90
N VAL A 658 -18.03 -5.79 -19.13
CA VAL A 658 -17.14 -6.82 -19.65
C VAL A 658 -16.19 -6.20 -20.66
N TYR A 659 -14.91 -6.56 -20.58
CA TYR A 659 -13.83 -6.06 -21.41
C TYR A 659 -13.12 -7.23 -22.11
N ASP A 660 -12.68 -7.01 -23.35
CA ASP A 660 -11.78 -7.95 -24.03
C ASP A 660 -10.33 -7.82 -23.51
N ALA A 661 -9.45 -8.72 -23.94
CA ALA A 661 -8.04 -8.73 -23.57
C ALA A 661 -7.26 -7.45 -23.96
N LEU A 662 -7.85 -6.56 -24.77
CA LEU A 662 -7.27 -5.26 -25.15
C LEU A 662 -7.89 -4.10 -24.34
N GLY A 663 -8.67 -4.39 -23.30
CA GLY A 663 -9.32 -3.40 -22.46
C GLY A 663 -10.52 -2.70 -23.11
N ARG A 664 -11.04 -3.20 -24.24
CA ARG A 664 -12.22 -2.61 -24.89
C ARG A 664 -13.49 -3.17 -24.26
N ARG A 665 -14.40 -2.29 -23.85
CA ARG A 665 -15.70 -2.69 -23.29
C ARG A 665 -16.54 -3.39 -24.37
N VAL A 666 -16.83 -4.67 -24.17
CA VAL A 666 -17.63 -5.52 -25.08
C VAL A 666 -19.06 -5.74 -24.61
N ALA A 667 -19.35 -5.59 -23.31
CA ALA A 667 -20.70 -5.63 -22.76
C ALA A 667 -20.84 -4.77 -21.49
N ALA A 668 -22.08 -4.40 -21.15
CA ALA A 668 -22.44 -3.82 -19.85
C ALA A 668 -23.51 -4.72 -19.22
N LEU A 669 -23.21 -5.28 -18.05
CA LEU A 669 -24.09 -6.19 -17.31
C LEU A 669 -25.04 -5.41 -16.38
N HIS A 670 -24.58 -4.27 -15.86
CA HIS A 670 -25.35 -3.38 -15.00
C HIS A 670 -24.78 -1.96 -15.05
N ASP A 671 -25.63 -0.94 -14.97
CA ASP A 671 -25.24 0.46 -14.78
C ASP A 671 -26.39 1.20 -14.08
N GLY A 672 -26.27 1.34 -12.76
CA GLY A 672 -27.33 1.93 -11.94
C GLY A 672 -27.18 1.63 -10.45
N SER A 673 -28.14 2.10 -9.66
CA SER A 673 -28.14 1.86 -8.21
C SER A 673 -28.54 0.41 -7.87
N LEU A 674 -27.72 -0.25 -7.04
CA LEU A 674 -28.06 -1.51 -6.38
C LEU A 674 -28.32 -1.25 -4.90
N THR A 675 -29.28 -1.96 -4.30
CA THR A 675 -29.52 -1.94 -2.85
C THR A 675 -28.49 -2.82 -2.13
N ALA A 676 -28.42 -2.73 -0.78
CA ALA A 676 -27.73 -3.75 0.00
C ALA A 676 -28.27 -5.16 -0.34
N GLY A 677 -27.39 -6.17 -0.31
CA GLY A 677 -27.68 -7.55 -0.69
C GLY A 677 -26.85 -8.06 -1.88
N THR A 678 -27.04 -9.33 -2.22
CA THR A 678 -26.33 -10.00 -3.33
C THR A 678 -27.17 -9.99 -4.61
N HIS A 679 -26.60 -9.46 -5.70
CA HIS A 679 -27.27 -9.27 -6.99
C HIS A 679 -26.62 -10.15 -8.06
N SER A 680 -27.34 -11.16 -8.55
CA SER A 680 -26.85 -12.00 -9.64
C SER A 680 -26.95 -11.27 -10.98
N LEU A 681 -25.83 -11.22 -11.70
CA LEU A 681 -25.69 -10.68 -13.04
C LEU A 681 -25.33 -11.79 -14.01
N ARG A 682 -25.93 -11.75 -15.20
CA ARG A 682 -25.73 -12.75 -16.24
C ARG A 682 -24.93 -12.15 -17.39
N PHE A 683 -23.84 -12.80 -17.77
CA PHE A 683 -23.09 -12.47 -18.97
C PHE A 683 -23.45 -13.45 -20.10
N GLU A 684 -24.08 -12.93 -21.14
CA GLU A 684 -24.41 -13.66 -22.37
C GLU A 684 -23.43 -13.23 -23.48
N ALA A 685 -22.59 -14.16 -23.95
CA ALA A 685 -21.48 -13.84 -24.85
C ALA A 685 -21.84 -13.98 -26.34
N GLU A 686 -23.09 -13.65 -26.71
CA GLU A 686 -23.56 -13.78 -28.08
C GLU A 686 -22.72 -12.91 -29.03
N GLY A 687 -22.21 -13.51 -30.11
CA GLY A 687 -21.41 -12.81 -31.11
C GLY A 687 -19.94 -12.56 -30.75
N LEU A 688 -19.50 -12.86 -29.53
CA LEU A 688 -18.10 -12.69 -29.10
C LEU A 688 -17.21 -13.87 -29.53
N PRO A 689 -15.95 -13.66 -29.95
CA PRO A 689 -15.00 -14.73 -30.26
C PRO A 689 -14.58 -15.52 -29.00
N GLY A 690 -14.20 -16.79 -29.15
CA GLY A 690 -13.64 -17.55 -28.02
C GLY A 690 -12.35 -16.90 -27.50
N GLY A 691 -12.17 -16.84 -26.19
CA GLY A 691 -11.05 -16.14 -25.56
C GLY A 691 -11.30 -15.72 -24.12
N VAL A 692 -10.34 -14.97 -23.58
CA VAL A 692 -10.38 -14.43 -22.21
C VAL A 692 -11.02 -13.04 -22.22
N TYR A 693 -11.89 -12.81 -21.25
CA TYR A 693 -12.52 -11.52 -20.98
C TYR A 693 -12.40 -11.19 -19.49
N LEU A 694 -12.54 -9.90 -19.16
CA LEU A 694 -12.54 -9.40 -17.81
C LEU A 694 -13.90 -8.79 -17.49
N VAL A 695 -14.53 -9.21 -16.40
CA VAL A 695 -15.76 -8.61 -15.88
C VAL A 695 -15.37 -7.72 -14.72
N ARG A 696 -15.58 -6.41 -14.84
CA ARG A 696 -15.25 -5.42 -13.82
C ARG A 696 -16.52 -4.82 -13.25
N ALA A 697 -16.67 -4.86 -11.93
CA ALA A 697 -17.70 -4.16 -11.17
C ALA A 697 -17.06 -2.96 -10.46
N THR A 698 -17.64 -1.78 -10.62
CA THR A 698 -17.12 -0.51 -10.10
C THR A 698 -18.24 0.23 -9.37
N SER A 699 -18.01 0.63 -8.13
CA SER A 699 -18.82 1.58 -7.37
C SER A 699 -18.10 2.93 -7.24
N ALA A 700 -18.64 3.88 -6.47
CA ALA A 700 -17.95 5.14 -6.20
C ALA A 700 -16.61 4.93 -5.48
N ASP A 701 -16.54 3.92 -4.61
CA ASP A 701 -15.45 3.74 -3.66
C ASP A 701 -14.68 2.41 -3.85
N ALA A 702 -15.13 1.51 -4.72
CA ALA A 702 -14.50 0.21 -4.94
C ALA A 702 -14.55 -0.24 -6.41
N ALA A 703 -13.60 -1.08 -6.83
CA ALA A 703 -13.68 -1.82 -8.08
C ALA A 703 -13.12 -3.24 -7.91
N GLN A 704 -13.81 -4.24 -8.45
CA GLN A 704 -13.34 -5.63 -8.49
C GLN A 704 -13.42 -6.17 -9.92
N THR A 705 -12.48 -7.04 -10.28
CA THR A 705 -12.39 -7.62 -11.63
C THR A 705 -12.28 -9.13 -11.54
N GLN A 706 -13.04 -9.84 -12.38
CA GLN A 706 -13.03 -11.30 -12.48
C GLN A 706 -12.73 -11.74 -13.91
N ARG A 707 -11.89 -12.77 -14.06
CA ARG A 707 -11.54 -13.33 -15.37
C ARG A 707 -12.57 -14.37 -15.81
N VAL A 708 -13.13 -14.24 -17.01
CA VAL A 708 -14.01 -15.24 -17.63
C VAL A 708 -13.41 -15.79 -18.93
N THR A 709 -13.60 -17.08 -19.18
CA THR A 709 -13.08 -17.77 -20.38
C THR A 709 -14.25 -18.30 -21.20
N LEU A 710 -14.41 -17.78 -22.41
CA LEU A 710 -15.42 -18.24 -23.37
C LEU A 710 -14.85 -19.32 -24.28
N LEU A 711 -15.46 -20.51 -24.24
CA LEU A 711 -15.21 -21.61 -25.17
C LEU A 711 -16.13 -21.46 -26.39
N ARG A 712 -15.56 -21.65 -27.59
CA ARG A 712 -16.31 -21.71 -28.85
C ARG A 712 -15.97 -22.96 -29.65
#